data_AF-S8A1I8-F1
#
_entry.id   AF-S8A1I8-F1
#
_cell.length_a   1.000
_cell.length_b   1.000
_cell.length_c   1.000
_cell.angle_alpha   90.00
_cell.angle_beta   90.00
_cell.angle_gamma   90.00
#
_symmetry.space_group_name_H-M   'P 1'
#
loop_
_entity.id
_entity.type
_entity.pdbx_description
1 polymer ?
#
loop_
_entity_poly.entity_id
_entity_poly.type
_entity_poly.pdbx_seq_one_letter_code
_entity_poly.pdbx_strand_id
1 'polypeptide(L)'
;MLSVIDVSHYGAVGFGAFWVLRALYRLSPFHPLAKIPGPRLAATTQWYEFYYNVYQDGQFIFKTVEWHEKYGPVVRIGPDEVHISDPSFYNVLYGNNYRFVKAQPHYRFAQQTEGGLGNCNTRTHKIRRTVLDPLFSTQAVMKLEPRIRTYVDQATARIARAVEKSEQEGFEINMVFRCLTVDVISEYAYSESMGMLQDERLNDPFFVGMDNLIRMTWMYSWTWRMQDLMRALPYELVKKIMPEDVLGVVAFQKQAEDRVITFLADPEKAKAKSTHTTVFEVLLSGNEEKGYEVPSLNALKEEAWGFLAAGSETTAAALSNGLYEACKVPKIQDKVYGELLAEFPDIDTDTISYKRLLQLPYLTAFIKETLRLPPGVPGRLPRLVPKDGITVCGQFIPEGTTIGMSSILQQNDPTVFKDPSKFDPDRWIRDKIPEQYFVPFGKGSRGCQGMNLAWAEIYLMYANLLRRYRFEFHESSTLTDAWTDQFIPKREGKLRVVIFPRENSLSLRPLKLESVATMNSLFNSALKQSQSLKRDIDNFQGSPVTSSPALQGQISASLASFNRTIDDYDAMAKRELIPAKQEKAKERVKNFRTQYSEFKDQFDKLKNQREEADTLSNRNELSGRRGHSSATPDNPYSYSTPPAAANRPAGSTAFGAPLTSSNLTRESHALHEQTFLSRTNDALDEFLARGRAVQEELAMNKLTLKDTQRRLYTVANTLGISGDTIRMIERRAKEDNALELSAICLSMSTTEASEPPVLRQAGMIERFHIIRSSINFYNNVVVSASYSTAVPITPDDFIRALHSVLKEHPVLSVGIQLSKDKATPPSFIRLPQIDFTKSQGFLSWETSDTAPTHDRERKQLITRLHNLPFSNDLLTKEPLWRVAVLKRSYNTPTAHNSDTNGEGRVDYEIAFCVHHAICDGLSGAAFHYSLVKALNGLDVQESGGKWDVYTPPEDLELLPPMEECVDMGLGFKTAGRVAGHLAKGVLPSFLHKSVWTGGKVGEKLENTKLDVAAVEAYTMEHLVKTLKEKKISMTAFLTYATADAFYSVMKSMDEKEAAKMKAMKVSLPMSYRKHAEWGNDVMVDCIGAINWDIEKFKSLDGEVHAMKKLTHELRHASGATRDSEVGLLALVGDMEGFFRGQLGKERGLTFEVSNLGFLDESKIGGPRNADSKTTDTDAAEKKKSDWRIEEAWFSQSSSIAGPAFSVNVVTVRGKMVLVVQWMENILRDDIMEAVTRTLDTNISTFGTEPKPKK
;
A
#
# COMPACT_ATOMS: atom_id res chain seq x y z
N MET A 1 53.22 -21.39 1.80
CA MET A 1 52.10 -22.08 2.47
C MET A 1 51.72 -21.27 3.69
N LEU A 2 50.69 -20.42 3.61
CA LEU A 2 49.96 -20.03 4.82
C LEU A 2 48.76 -20.97 4.85
N SER A 3 48.67 -21.78 5.89
CA SER A 3 47.66 -22.82 5.99
C SER A 3 46.27 -22.17 6.08
N VAL A 4 45.22 -22.87 5.66
CA VAL A 4 43.82 -22.40 5.85
C VAL A 4 43.53 -22.07 7.32
N ILE A 5 44.29 -22.66 8.24
CA ILE A 5 44.28 -22.39 9.67
C ILE A 5 44.79 -20.97 9.97
N ASP A 6 45.83 -20.48 9.30
CA ASP A 6 46.36 -19.13 9.52
C ASP A 6 45.38 -18.06 9.03
N VAL A 7 44.77 -18.24 7.86
CA VAL A 7 43.78 -17.28 7.31
C VAL A 7 42.52 -17.24 8.17
N SER A 8 42.05 -18.39 8.67
CA SER A 8 40.93 -18.44 9.61
C SER A 8 41.30 -17.87 10.99
N HIS A 9 42.54 -18.03 11.44
CA HIS A 9 43.04 -17.43 12.68
C HIS A 9 43.11 -15.90 12.59
N TYR A 10 43.71 -15.33 11.54
CA TYR A 10 43.72 -13.87 11.33
C TYR A 10 42.31 -13.29 11.11
N GLY A 11 41.43 -14.04 10.43
CA GLY A 11 40.02 -13.68 10.29
C GLY A 11 39.30 -13.63 11.64
N ALA A 12 39.50 -14.64 12.49
CA ALA A 12 38.92 -14.69 13.84
C ALA A 12 39.47 -13.59 14.75
N VAL A 13 40.79 -13.32 14.69
CA VAL A 13 41.44 -12.23 15.45
C VAL A 13 40.92 -10.88 14.99
N GLY A 14 40.82 -10.63 13.67
CA GLY A 14 40.26 -9.39 13.12
C GLY A 14 38.79 -9.18 13.51
N PHE A 15 37.98 -10.25 13.46
CA PHE A 15 36.59 -10.22 13.93
C PHE A 15 36.51 -9.91 15.43
N GLY A 16 37.33 -10.55 16.25
CA GLY A 16 37.43 -10.28 17.69
C GLY A 16 37.83 -8.82 17.98
N ALA A 17 38.87 -8.33 17.30
CA ALA A 17 39.34 -6.94 17.44
C ALA A 17 38.26 -5.92 17.07
N PHE A 18 37.50 -6.16 16.00
CA PHE A 18 36.37 -5.32 15.61
C PHE A 18 35.32 -5.19 16.72
N TRP A 19 34.91 -6.30 17.35
CA TRP A 19 33.94 -6.27 18.44
C TRP A 19 34.48 -5.60 19.70
N VAL A 20 35.76 -5.82 20.03
CA VAL A 20 36.42 -5.15 21.16
C VAL A 20 36.48 -3.64 20.94
N LEU A 21 36.94 -3.17 19.77
CA LEU A 21 36.98 -1.74 19.44
C LEU A 21 35.58 -1.11 19.48
N ARG A 22 34.56 -1.82 18.99
CA ARG A 22 33.18 -1.35 19.04
C ARG A 22 32.65 -1.26 20.48
N ALA A 23 32.99 -2.22 21.34
CA ALA A 23 32.62 -2.18 22.75
C ALA A 23 33.31 -1.01 23.48
N LEU A 24 34.60 -0.78 23.21
CA LEU A 24 35.34 0.36 23.75
C LEU A 24 34.73 1.70 23.32
N TYR A 25 34.40 1.86 22.03
CA TYR A 25 33.70 3.05 21.54
C TYR A 25 32.38 3.29 22.28
N ARG A 26 31.54 2.26 22.44
CA ARG A 26 30.21 2.35 23.09
C ARG A 26 30.26 2.73 24.57
N LEU A 27 31.36 2.42 25.25
CA LEU A 27 31.63 2.80 26.63
C LEU A 27 32.40 4.12 26.76
N SER A 28 33.02 4.58 25.67
CA SER A 28 33.79 5.81 25.68
C SER A 28 32.90 7.05 25.77
N PRO A 29 33.41 8.19 26.29
CA PRO A 29 32.70 9.46 26.31
C PRO A 29 32.31 10.00 24.92
N PHE A 30 32.87 9.44 23.84
CA PHE A 30 32.52 9.80 22.46
C PHE A 30 31.17 9.24 22.01
N HIS A 31 30.66 8.22 22.71
CA HIS A 31 29.34 7.69 22.40
C HIS A 31 28.25 8.67 22.87
N PRO A 32 27.23 8.99 22.04
CA PRO A 32 26.17 9.94 22.39
C PRO A 32 25.44 9.59 23.70
N LEU A 33 25.23 8.28 23.93
CA LEU A 33 24.56 7.76 25.13
C LEU A 33 25.50 7.43 26.29
N ALA A 34 26.78 7.85 26.27
CA ALA A 34 27.75 7.52 27.31
C ALA A 34 27.39 8.08 28.69
N LYS A 35 26.65 9.20 28.73
CA LYS A 35 26.21 9.86 29.97
C LYS A 35 24.98 9.21 30.60
N ILE A 36 24.24 8.38 29.85
CA ILE A 36 23.03 7.72 30.34
C ILE A 36 23.44 6.50 31.18
N PRO A 37 22.97 6.40 32.44
CA PRO A 37 23.36 5.30 33.32
C PRO A 37 22.73 3.97 32.88
N GLY A 38 23.39 2.86 33.17
CA GLY A 38 22.90 1.52 32.85
C GLY A 38 23.97 0.44 32.95
N PRO A 39 23.60 -0.85 32.78
CA PRO A 39 24.56 -1.95 32.79
C PRO A 39 25.59 -1.82 31.65
N ARG A 40 26.89 -1.87 31.99
CA ARG A 40 27.97 -1.74 30.99
C ARG A 40 27.90 -2.81 29.88
N LEU A 41 27.54 -4.05 30.21
CA LEU A 41 27.39 -5.11 29.22
C LEU A 41 26.26 -4.81 28.22
N ALA A 42 25.11 -4.33 28.73
CA ALA A 42 23.99 -3.89 27.90
C ALA A 42 24.40 -2.75 26.94
N ALA A 43 25.19 -1.79 27.42
CA ALA A 43 25.71 -0.69 26.60
C ALA A 43 26.68 -1.18 25.49
N THR A 44 27.40 -2.28 25.70
CA THR A 44 28.37 -2.79 24.71
C THR A 44 27.74 -3.66 23.62
N THR A 45 26.72 -4.45 23.96
CA THR A 45 26.20 -5.48 23.05
C THR A 45 24.71 -5.75 23.28
N GLN A 46 23.98 -5.97 22.18
CA GLN A 46 22.60 -6.42 22.25
C GLN A 46 22.52 -7.91 22.67
N TRP A 47 23.61 -8.69 22.62
CA TRP A 47 23.62 -10.09 23.08
C TRP A 47 23.18 -10.25 24.55
N TYR A 48 23.30 -9.18 25.33
CA TYR A 48 22.79 -9.12 26.69
C TYR A 48 21.26 -9.21 26.75
N GLU A 49 20.55 -8.54 25.83
CA GLU A 49 19.10 -8.70 25.67
C GLU A 49 18.76 -10.12 25.17
N PHE A 50 19.50 -10.63 24.17
CA PHE A 50 19.30 -11.99 23.67
C PHE A 50 19.41 -13.03 24.79
N TYR A 51 20.38 -12.88 25.69
CA TYR A 51 20.54 -13.78 26.83
C TYR A 51 19.28 -13.81 27.71
N TYR A 52 18.73 -12.66 28.10
CA TYR A 52 17.56 -12.66 28.99
C TYR A 52 16.25 -13.03 28.28
N ASN A 53 16.09 -12.64 27.02
CA ASN A 53 14.85 -12.90 26.29
C ASN A 53 14.80 -14.31 25.68
N VAL A 54 15.92 -14.84 25.20
CA VAL A 54 15.95 -16.15 24.50
C VAL A 54 16.52 -17.25 25.39
N TYR A 55 17.67 -17.03 26.04
CA TYR A 55 18.29 -18.07 26.85
C TYR A 55 17.63 -18.24 28.23
N GLN A 56 17.23 -17.13 28.87
CA GLN A 56 16.51 -17.14 30.15
C GLN A 56 14.98 -17.09 29.99
N ASP A 57 14.46 -17.29 28.77
CA ASP A 57 13.01 -17.35 28.47
C ASP A 57 12.22 -16.11 28.99
N GLY A 58 12.45 -14.94 28.38
CA GLY A 58 11.60 -13.75 28.60
C GLY A 58 11.83 -12.96 29.90
N GLN A 59 13.04 -12.99 30.48
CA GLN A 59 13.34 -12.36 31.78
C GLN A 59 13.83 -10.91 31.70
N PHE A 60 13.97 -10.34 30.49
CA PHE A 60 14.57 -9.01 30.31
C PHE A 60 13.74 -7.90 30.95
N ILE A 61 12.41 -8.00 30.93
CA ILE A 61 11.50 -7.02 31.52
C ILE A 61 11.67 -6.88 33.04
N PHE A 62 11.93 -7.99 33.75
CA PHE A 62 12.14 -7.94 35.19
C PHE A 62 13.50 -7.30 35.51
N LYS A 63 14.49 -7.50 34.64
CA LYS A 63 15.77 -6.79 34.74
C LYS A 63 15.67 -5.30 34.48
N THR A 64 14.77 -4.84 33.61
CA THR A 64 14.56 -3.38 33.45
C THR A 64 13.97 -2.75 34.71
N VAL A 65 13.11 -3.45 35.45
CA VAL A 65 12.63 -3.01 36.77
C VAL A 65 13.81 -2.85 37.74
N GLU A 66 14.63 -3.88 37.92
CA GLU A 66 15.82 -3.83 38.78
C GLU A 66 16.78 -2.69 38.39
N TRP A 67 16.93 -2.42 37.09
CA TRP A 67 17.80 -1.34 36.63
C TRP A 67 17.22 0.04 36.88
N HIS A 68 15.90 0.21 36.83
CA HIS A 68 15.28 1.48 37.21
C HIS A 68 15.41 1.75 38.71
N GLU A 69 15.30 0.73 39.56
CA GLU A 69 15.58 0.85 40.99
C GLU A 69 17.04 1.26 41.26
N LYS A 70 17.98 0.75 40.46
CA LYS A 70 19.42 1.01 40.65
C LYS A 70 19.92 2.31 40.02
N TYR A 71 19.49 2.64 38.81
CA TYR A 71 20.06 3.72 37.98
C TYR A 71 19.15 4.93 37.83
N GLY A 72 17.88 4.85 38.26
CA GLY A 72 16.91 5.94 38.20
C GLY A 72 15.97 5.84 36.99
N PRO A 73 15.25 6.93 36.64
CA PRO A 73 14.11 6.89 35.71
C PRO A 73 14.48 6.78 34.22
N VAL A 74 15.75 6.99 33.85
CA VAL A 74 16.24 6.92 32.47
C VAL A 74 17.46 6.00 32.44
N VAL A 75 17.35 4.85 31.76
CA VAL A 75 18.35 3.78 31.81
C VAL A 75 18.73 3.31 30.42
N ARG A 76 20.03 3.20 30.13
CA ARG A 76 20.54 2.59 28.89
C ARG A 76 20.48 1.08 29.00
N ILE A 77 19.60 0.46 28.21
CA ILE A 77 19.33 -0.99 28.24
C ILE A 77 19.88 -1.74 27.01
N GLY A 78 20.45 -1.02 26.06
CA GLY A 78 21.14 -1.56 24.90
C GLY A 78 22.18 -0.59 24.38
N PRO A 79 22.93 -0.94 23.31
CA PRO A 79 23.93 -0.05 22.77
C PRO A 79 23.37 1.28 22.29
N ASP A 80 22.22 1.25 21.60
CA ASP A 80 21.58 2.41 21.01
C ASP A 80 20.14 2.56 21.54
N GLU A 81 19.90 2.07 22.77
CA GLU A 81 18.58 1.97 23.36
C GLU A 81 18.51 2.43 24.83
N VAL A 82 17.47 3.21 25.13
CA VAL A 82 17.17 3.77 26.45
C VAL A 82 15.74 3.41 26.87
N HIS A 83 15.57 2.95 28.10
CA HIS A 83 14.27 2.72 28.72
C HIS A 83 13.94 3.83 29.72
N ILE A 84 12.67 4.21 29.77
CA ILE A 84 12.16 5.28 30.63
C ILE A 84 11.05 4.72 31.52
N SER A 85 11.05 5.08 32.81
CA SER A 85 10.01 4.66 33.75
C SER A 85 9.10 5.79 34.26
N ASP A 86 9.41 7.06 33.97
CA ASP A 86 8.63 8.23 34.41
C ASP A 86 7.18 8.22 33.86
N PRO A 87 6.15 8.07 34.71
CA PRO A 87 4.76 8.00 34.27
C PRO A 87 4.25 9.23 33.52
N SER A 88 4.78 10.41 33.85
CA SER A 88 4.37 11.66 33.19
C SER A 88 4.76 11.67 31.70
N PHE A 89 5.82 10.94 31.35
CA PHE A 89 6.35 10.86 30.00
C PHE A 89 5.59 9.86 29.11
N TYR A 90 4.82 8.94 29.68
CA TYR A 90 4.12 7.90 28.90
C TYR A 90 3.18 8.50 27.84
N ASN A 91 2.44 9.55 28.21
CA ASN A 91 1.51 10.25 27.30
C ASN A 91 2.23 11.11 26.25
N VAL A 92 3.48 11.49 26.51
CA VAL A 92 4.33 12.20 25.54
C VAL A 92 4.84 11.21 24.50
N LEU A 93 5.39 10.07 24.93
CA LEU A 93 5.95 9.05 24.05
C LEU A 93 4.89 8.35 23.20
N TYR A 94 3.74 8.03 23.80
CA TYR A 94 2.63 7.32 23.16
C TYR A 94 1.42 8.24 22.95
N GLY A 95 1.66 9.50 22.57
CA GLY A 95 0.61 10.48 22.30
C GLY A 95 -0.12 10.28 20.96
N ASN A 96 -1.10 11.14 20.68
CA ASN A 96 -1.84 11.15 19.42
C ASN A 96 -1.10 11.84 18.25
N ASN A 97 0.10 12.36 18.50
CA ASN A 97 0.97 12.90 17.46
C ASN A 97 1.88 11.77 16.96
N TYR A 98 1.94 11.50 15.66
CA TYR A 98 2.84 10.48 15.10
C TYR A 98 4.33 10.92 15.12
N ARG A 99 4.74 11.69 16.14
CA ARG A 99 6.08 12.25 16.30
C ARG A 99 7.13 11.14 16.47
N PHE A 100 6.76 10.10 17.20
CA PHE A 100 7.63 8.96 17.50
C PHE A 100 7.27 7.76 16.60
N VAL A 101 8.17 7.39 15.69
CA VAL A 101 7.97 6.24 14.79
C VAL A 101 8.34 4.93 15.47
N LYS A 102 7.74 3.80 15.06
CA LYS A 102 8.10 2.47 15.58
C LYS A 102 9.55 2.12 15.20
N ALA A 103 10.30 1.52 16.12
CA ALA A 103 11.64 1.00 15.83
C ALA A 103 11.52 -0.35 15.10
N GLN A 104 11.67 -0.34 13.77
CA GLN A 104 11.37 -1.50 12.90
C GLN A 104 12.00 -2.83 13.34
N PRO A 105 13.28 -2.92 13.77
CA PRO A 105 13.88 -4.19 14.16
C PRO A 105 13.11 -4.92 15.27
N HIS A 106 12.51 -4.19 16.21
CA HIS A 106 11.76 -4.77 17.32
C HIS A 106 10.41 -5.35 16.87
N TYR A 107 9.75 -4.79 15.86
CA TYR A 107 8.39 -5.21 15.46
C TYR A 107 8.38 -6.32 14.41
N ARG A 108 9.54 -6.81 13.97
CA ARG A 108 9.64 -7.83 12.91
C ARG A 108 9.25 -9.24 13.34
N PHE A 109 9.19 -9.54 14.63
CA PHE A 109 8.71 -10.84 15.10
C PHE A 109 7.27 -11.15 14.65
N ALA A 110 6.46 -10.12 14.44
CA ALA A 110 5.08 -10.27 14.02
C ALA A 110 4.96 -10.74 12.56
N GLN A 111 6.07 -10.83 11.82
CA GLN A 111 6.10 -11.12 10.38
C GLN A 111 5.24 -10.15 9.56
N GLN A 112 5.01 -8.95 10.09
CA GLN A 112 4.31 -7.87 9.41
C GLN A 112 5.30 -6.78 9.09
N THR A 113 5.42 -6.43 7.81
CA THR A 113 6.15 -5.24 7.37
C THR A 113 5.18 -4.22 6.77
N GLU A 114 4.11 -4.71 6.17
CA GLU A 114 3.05 -3.91 5.60
C GLU A 114 1.81 -3.88 6.49
N GLY A 115 1.49 -4.95 7.24
CA GLY A 115 0.33 -5.04 8.17
C GLY A 115 0.36 -4.11 9.39
N GLY A 116 -0.79 -3.85 10.02
CA GLY A 116 -0.98 -2.80 11.04
C GLY A 116 -0.07 -2.87 12.27
N LEU A 117 0.28 -4.06 12.75
CA LEU A 117 1.16 -4.23 13.93
C LEU A 117 2.62 -3.88 13.60
N GLY A 118 3.11 -4.26 12.42
CA GLY A 118 4.51 -4.07 12.02
C GLY A 118 4.79 -2.82 11.19
N ASN A 119 3.76 -2.19 10.62
CA ASN A 119 3.93 -1.05 9.72
C ASN A 119 4.54 0.17 10.42
N CYS A 120 5.80 0.46 10.09
CA CYS A 120 6.54 1.58 10.65
C CYS A 120 6.26 2.90 9.92
N ASN A 121 5.67 2.87 8.73
CA ASN A 121 5.27 4.05 7.97
C ASN A 121 4.07 4.73 8.65
N THR A 122 4.32 5.92 9.20
CA THR A 122 3.32 6.74 9.88
C THR A 122 2.14 7.13 8.97
N ARG A 123 2.39 7.49 7.70
CA ARG A 123 1.34 7.93 6.78
C ARG A 123 0.42 6.76 6.45
N THR A 124 0.97 5.63 6.01
CA THR A 124 0.20 4.43 5.67
C THR A 124 -0.62 3.94 6.87
N HIS A 125 0.00 3.87 8.06
CA HIS A 125 -0.71 3.47 9.27
C HIS A 125 -1.84 4.44 9.63
N LYS A 126 -1.63 5.77 9.53
CA LYS A 126 -2.66 6.78 9.82
C LYS A 126 -3.87 6.63 8.91
N ILE A 127 -3.65 6.46 7.61
CA ILE A 127 -4.75 6.30 6.63
C ILE A 127 -5.53 5.01 6.94
N ARG A 128 -4.84 3.87 7.14
CA ARG A 128 -5.49 2.60 7.51
C ARG A 128 -6.31 2.71 8.80
N ARG A 129 -5.77 3.38 9.82
CA ARG A 129 -6.48 3.65 11.07
C ARG A 129 -7.75 4.46 10.86
N THR A 130 -7.68 5.50 10.05
CA THR A 130 -8.82 6.37 9.76
C THR A 130 -9.98 5.59 9.14
N VAL A 131 -9.68 4.57 8.33
CA VAL A 131 -10.66 3.72 7.67
C VAL A 131 -11.22 2.64 8.61
N LEU A 132 -10.37 2.02 9.43
CA LEU A 132 -10.74 0.90 10.29
C LEU A 132 -11.31 1.29 11.67
N ASP A 133 -10.84 2.37 12.29
CA ASP A 133 -11.24 2.75 13.67
C ASP A 133 -12.76 2.93 13.86
N PRO A 134 -13.56 3.39 12.87
CA PRO A 134 -15.02 3.42 13.00
C PRO A 134 -15.65 2.05 13.29
N LEU A 135 -15.09 0.96 12.73
CA LEU A 135 -15.54 -0.41 13.02
C LEU A 135 -15.28 -0.77 14.49
N PHE A 136 -14.13 -0.38 15.04
CA PHE A 136 -13.77 -0.69 16.42
C PHE A 136 -14.27 0.37 17.43
N SER A 137 -15.17 1.26 17.03
CA SER A 137 -15.79 2.24 17.91
C SER A 137 -16.72 1.58 18.93
N THR A 138 -16.95 2.23 20.07
CA THR A 138 -17.88 1.74 21.09
C THR A 138 -19.28 1.47 20.52
N GLN A 139 -19.76 2.33 19.61
CA GLN A 139 -21.08 2.15 18.99
C GLN A 139 -21.12 0.93 18.06
N ALA A 140 -20.08 0.68 17.29
CA ALA A 140 -20.02 -0.46 16.39
C ALA A 140 -19.90 -1.79 17.17
N VAL A 141 -19.11 -1.82 18.24
CA VAL A 141 -19.04 -3.00 19.14
C VAL A 141 -20.38 -3.25 19.84
N MET A 142 -21.10 -2.20 20.27
CA MET A 142 -22.46 -2.34 20.81
C MET A 142 -23.43 -2.96 19.80
N LYS A 143 -23.28 -2.66 18.50
CA LYS A 143 -24.08 -3.31 17.45
C LYS A 143 -23.69 -4.78 17.25
N LEU A 144 -22.43 -5.13 17.49
CA LEU A 144 -21.92 -6.51 17.39
C LEU A 144 -22.31 -7.39 18.59
N GLU A 145 -22.66 -6.79 19.73
CA GLU A 145 -23.01 -7.47 20.99
C GLU A 145 -23.88 -8.73 20.83
N PRO A 146 -24.97 -8.76 20.02
CA PRO A 146 -25.80 -9.96 19.89
C PRO A 146 -25.02 -11.18 19.34
N ARG A 147 -24.06 -10.94 18.45
CA ARG A 147 -23.19 -11.99 17.88
C ARG A 147 -22.18 -12.48 18.91
N ILE A 148 -21.54 -11.57 19.64
CA ILE A 148 -20.64 -11.92 20.76
C ILE A 148 -21.39 -12.77 21.79
N ARG A 149 -22.63 -12.39 22.14
CA ARG A 149 -23.48 -13.15 23.07
C ARG A 149 -23.70 -14.58 22.61
N THR A 150 -23.91 -14.79 21.31
CA THR A 150 -24.11 -16.15 20.75
C THR A 150 -22.92 -17.06 21.04
N TYR A 151 -21.70 -16.54 20.94
CA TYR A 151 -20.50 -17.30 21.26
C TYR A 151 -20.27 -17.45 22.77
N VAL A 152 -20.61 -16.43 23.56
CA VAL A 152 -20.58 -16.52 25.04
C VAL A 152 -21.56 -17.57 25.55
N ASP A 153 -22.74 -17.70 24.94
CA ASP A 153 -23.73 -18.73 25.27
C ASP A 153 -23.19 -20.12 24.92
N GLN A 154 -22.54 -20.29 23.75
CA GLN A 154 -21.87 -21.54 23.37
C GLN A 154 -20.74 -21.90 24.34
N ALA A 155 -19.89 -20.94 24.71
CA ALA A 155 -18.83 -21.11 25.70
C ALA A 155 -19.39 -21.53 27.07
N THR A 156 -20.47 -20.88 27.50
CA THR A 156 -21.16 -21.21 28.76
C THR A 156 -21.77 -22.61 28.71
N ALA A 157 -22.36 -23.00 27.58
CA ALA A 157 -22.89 -24.35 27.38
C ALA A 157 -21.80 -25.43 27.43
N ARG A 158 -20.58 -25.14 26.95
CA ARG A 158 -19.42 -26.04 27.10
C ARG A 158 -19.01 -26.20 28.56
N ILE A 159 -18.96 -25.11 29.30
CA ILE A 159 -18.62 -25.11 30.72
C ILE A 159 -19.69 -25.87 31.52
N ALA A 160 -20.97 -25.70 31.18
CA ALA A 160 -22.07 -26.42 31.82
C ALA A 160 -21.94 -27.95 31.72
N ARG A 161 -21.51 -28.48 30.56
CA ARG A 161 -21.29 -29.93 30.37
C ARG A 161 -20.10 -30.47 31.18
N ALA A 162 -19.15 -29.60 31.53
CA ALA A 162 -17.98 -29.98 32.29
C ALA A 162 -18.21 -29.99 33.81
N VAL A 163 -19.31 -29.38 34.30
CA VAL A 163 -19.61 -29.23 35.74
C VAL A 163 -19.50 -30.56 36.48
N GLU A 164 -20.23 -31.59 36.02
CA GLU A 164 -20.29 -32.90 36.68
C GLU A 164 -18.94 -33.60 36.82
N LYS A 165 -18.04 -33.43 35.83
CA LYS A 165 -16.72 -34.08 35.81
C LYS A 165 -15.61 -33.21 36.41
N SER A 166 -15.86 -31.91 36.57
CA SER A 166 -14.83 -30.93 36.95
C SER A 166 -14.25 -31.19 38.35
N GLU A 167 -15.02 -31.77 39.27
CA GLU A 167 -14.57 -32.10 40.62
C GLU A 167 -13.56 -33.25 40.64
N GLN A 168 -13.69 -34.22 39.73
CA GLN A 168 -12.81 -35.40 39.67
C GLN A 168 -11.61 -35.21 38.74
N GLU A 169 -11.82 -34.59 37.57
CA GLU A 169 -10.81 -34.53 36.50
C GLU A 169 -10.10 -33.15 36.41
N GLY A 170 -10.71 -32.11 37.00
CA GLY A 170 -10.31 -30.71 36.85
C GLY A 170 -10.54 -30.18 35.43
N PHE A 171 -11.23 -29.05 35.29
CA PHE A 171 -11.55 -28.49 33.96
C PHE A 171 -10.57 -27.41 33.52
N GLU A 172 -9.99 -27.57 32.33
CA GLU A 172 -9.05 -26.60 31.72
C GLU A 172 -9.82 -25.49 30.99
N ILE A 173 -10.34 -24.53 31.76
CA ILE A 173 -11.23 -23.47 31.25
C ILE A 173 -10.58 -22.53 30.23
N ASN A 174 -9.24 -22.40 30.26
CA ASN A 174 -8.49 -21.55 29.32
C ASN A 174 -8.78 -21.89 27.84
N MET A 175 -8.97 -23.17 27.51
CA MET A 175 -9.26 -23.58 26.13
C MET A 175 -10.62 -23.06 25.64
N VAL A 176 -11.62 -22.96 26.52
CA VAL A 176 -12.92 -22.38 26.18
C VAL A 176 -12.78 -20.89 25.86
N PHE A 177 -11.96 -20.17 26.64
CA PHE A 177 -11.69 -18.76 26.37
C PHE A 177 -10.95 -18.55 25.06
N ARG A 178 -9.96 -19.38 24.74
CA ARG A 178 -9.23 -19.33 23.46
C ARG A 178 -10.13 -19.65 22.26
N CYS A 179 -11.04 -20.63 22.38
CA CYS A 179 -12.01 -20.91 21.32
C CYS A 179 -12.99 -19.75 21.10
N LEU A 180 -13.51 -19.16 22.19
CA LEU A 180 -14.43 -18.03 22.13
C LEU A 180 -13.85 -16.84 21.36
N THR A 181 -12.64 -16.44 21.73
CA THR A 181 -11.99 -15.24 21.16
C THR A 181 -11.67 -15.43 19.68
N VAL A 182 -11.24 -16.63 19.29
CA VAL A 182 -11.01 -17.00 17.87
C VAL A 182 -12.31 -16.92 17.07
N ASP A 183 -13.41 -17.47 17.60
CA ASP A 183 -14.69 -17.46 16.89
C ASP A 183 -15.26 -16.04 16.74
N VAL A 184 -15.11 -15.19 17.77
CA VAL A 184 -15.54 -13.78 17.72
C VAL A 184 -14.72 -12.98 16.71
N ILE A 185 -13.38 -13.04 16.76
CA ILE A 185 -12.54 -12.24 15.85
C ILE A 185 -12.62 -12.73 14.41
N SER A 186 -12.75 -14.04 14.17
CA SER A 186 -12.86 -14.59 12.82
C SER A 186 -14.20 -14.22 12.17
N GLU A 187 -15.31 -14.26 12.92
CA GLU A 187 -16.58 -13.75 12.42
C GLU A 187 -16.48 -12.23 12.14
N TYR A 188 -15.88 -11.46 13.05
CA TYR A 188 -15.82 -10.01 12.89
C TYR A 188 -14.92 -9.55 11.75
N ALA A 189 -13.81 -10.26 11.51
CA ALA A 189 -12.89 -9.96 10.43
C ALA A 189 -13.40 -10.47 9.08
N TYR A 190 -13.93 -11.70 9.02
CA TYR A 190 -14.17 -12.42 7.75
C TYR A 190 -15.64 -12.81 7.49
N SER A 191 -16.59 -12.37 8.32
CA SER A 191 -18.02 -12.78 8.29
C SER A 191 -18.30 -14.24 8.68
N GLU A 192 -17.29 -15.10 8.79
CA GLU A 192 -17.45 -16.53 9.08
C GLU A 192 -16.59 -16.92 10.28
N SER A 193 -17.22 -17.52 11.29
CA SER A 193 -16.50 -18.11 12.43
C SER A 193 -15.67 -19.32 12.00
N MET A 194 -14.66 -19.65 12.79
CA MET A 194 -13.85 -20.87 12.61
C MET A 194 -14.47 -22.10 13.27
N GLY A 195 -15.53 -21.94 14.05
CA GLY A 195 -16.29 -23.03 14.67
C GLY A 195 -15.53 -23.73 15.81
N MET A 196 -14.61 -23.05 16.47
CA MET A 196 -13.74 -23.63 17.49
C MET A 196 -14.51 -24.05 18.75
N LEU A 197 -15.59 -23.34 19.09
CA LEU A 197 -16.50 -23.73 20.17
C LEU A 197 -17.42 -24.90 19.82
N GLN A 198 -17.43 -25.36 18.55
CA GLN A 198 -18.24 -26.47 18.08
C GLN A 198 -17.45 -27.78 17.99
N ASP A 199 -16.11 -27.75 17.90
CA ASP A 199 -15.28 -28.97 17.98
C ASP A 199 -15.38 -29.59 19.39
N GLU A 200 -15.72 -30.87 19.48
CA GLU A 200 -15.88 -31.59 20.75
C GLU A 200 -14.57 -31.72 21.53
N ARG A 201 -13.41 -31.68 20.86
CA ARG A 201 -12.10 -31.99 21.46
C ARG A 201 -11.49 -30.83 22.26
N LEU A 202 -11.91 -29.58 22.03
CA LEU A 202 -11.35 -28.37 22.67
C LEU A 202 -9.80 -28.33 22.71
N ASN A 203 -9.16 -28.91 21.70
CA ASN A 203 -7.71 -29.08 21.63
C ASN A 203 -7.26 -29.09 20.15
N ASP A 204 -7.54 -27.99 19.46
CA ASP A 204 -7.12 -27.82 18.06
C ASP A 204 -5.59 -27.65 17.98
N PRO A 205 -4.91 -28.30 17.01
CA PRO A 205 -3.46 -28.14 16.79
C PRO A 205 -2.99 -26.69 16.61
N PHE A 206 -3.88 -25.78 16.21
CA PHE A 206 -3.63 -24.35 16.15
C PHE A 206 -3.10 -23.80 17.48
N PHE A 207 -3.72 -24.17 18.61
CA PHE A 207 -3.34 -23.63 19.92
C PHE A 207 -1.96 -24.09 20.37
N VAL A 208 -1.60 -25.35 20.11
CA VAL A 208 -0.25 -25.87 20.35
C VAL A 208 0.79 -25.13 19.51
N GLY A 209 0.48 -24.92 18.22
CA GLY A 209 1.36 -24.16 17.33
C GLY A 209 1.49 -22.70 17.76
N MET A 210 0.41 -22.07 18.23
CA MET A 210 0.42 -20.69 18.76
C MET A 210 1.28 -20.59 20.02
N ASP A 211 1.18 -21.55 20.94
CA ASP A 211 1.98 -21.56 22.17
C ASP A 211 3.47 -21.66 21.87
N ASN A 212 3.84 -22.43 20.85
CA ASN A 212 5.21 -22.54 20.34
C ASN A 212 5.65 -21.27 19.61
N LEU A 213 4.77 -20.66 18.80
CA LEU A 213 5.05 -19.41 18.10
C LEU A 213 5.33 -18.27 19.09
N ILE A 214 4.48 -18.13 20.11
CA ILE A 214 4.61 -17.12 21.17
C ILE A 214 5.94 -17.31 21.91
N ARG A 215 6.30 -18.55 22.26
CA ARG A 215 7.59 -18.86 22.91
C ARG A 215 8.80 -18.45 22.06
N MET A 216 8.65 -18.48 20.73
CA MET A 216 9.70 -18.12 19.79
C MET A 216 9.71 -16.63 19.41
N THR A 217 8.77 -15.82 19.92
CA THR A 217 8.62 -14.40 19.57
C THR A 217 9.92 -13.61 19.66
N TRP A 218 10.64 -13.73 20.78
CA TRP A 218 11.90 -13.02 20.93
C TRP A 218 12.98 -13.58 20.02
N MET A 219 13.07 -14.89 19.86
CA MET A 219 14.00 -15.48 18.89
C MET A 219 13.72 -14.98 17.47
N TYR A 220 12.46 -14.76 17.10
CA TYR A 220 12.08 -14.20 15.81
C TYR A 220 12.47 -12.72 15.65
N SER A 221 12.46 -11.93 16.71
CA SER A 221 13.00 -10.55 16.64
C SER A 221 14.48 -10.53 16.21
N TRP A 222 15.22 -11.59 16.53
CA TRP A 222 16.67 -11.73 16.27
C TRP A 222 17.00 -12.48 14.98
N THR A 223 16.09 -13.34 14.51
CA THR A 223 16.27 -14.20 13.33
C THR A 223 15.43 -13.75 12.14
N TRP A 224 15.01 -12.48 12.09
CA TRP A 224 14.13 -11.98 11.02
C TRP A 224 14.65 -12.26 9.60
N ARG A 225 15.97 -12.25 9.38
CA ARG A 225 16.57 -12.63 8.09
C ARG A 225 16.35 -14.11 7.73
N MET A 226 16.29 -14.98 8.74
CA MET A 226 15.98 -16.40 8.59
C MET A 226 14.47 -16.62 8.36
N GLN A 227 13.61 -15.75 8.87
CA GLN A 227 12.17 -15.80 8.58
C GLN A 227 11.85 -15.44 7.14
N ASP A 228 12.52 -14.42 6.58
CA ASP A 228 12.37 -14.08 5.16
C ASP A 228 12.76 -15.28 4.28
N LEU A 229 13.82 -16.01 4.67
CA LEU A 229 14.21 -17.28 4.04
C LEU A 229 13.16 -18.39 4.19
N MET A 230 12.55 -18.55 5.36
CA MET A 230 11.54 -19.57 5.62
C MET A 230 10.21 -19.29 4.90
N ARG A 231 9.75 -18.03 4.83
CA ARG A 231 8.53 -17.61 4.11
C ARG A 231 8.60 -17.85 2.62
N ALA A 232 9.83 -17.86 2.10
CA ALA A 232 10.08 -18.03 0.70
C ALA A 232 9.92 -19.54 0.31
N LEU A 233 10.07 -20.49 1.25
CA LEU A 233 9.98 -21.93 0.96
C LEU A 233 8.53 -22.35 0.59
N PRO A 234 8.32 -23.23 -0.42
CA PRO A 234 7.00 -23.78 -0.73
C PRO A 234 6.41 -24.54 0.47
N TYR A 235 5.09 -24.42 0.68
CA TYR A 235 4.38 -25.06 1.81
C TYR A 235 4.68 -26.56 1.97
N GLU A 236 4.78 -27.32 0.87
CA GLU A 236 5.10 -28.76 0.90
C GLU A 236 6.52 -29.06 1.40
N LEU A 237 7.44 -28.11 1.25
CA LEU A 237 8.80 -28.21 1.75
C LEU A 237 8.88 -27.77 3.22
N VAL A 238 8.16 -26.70 3.58
CA VAL A 238 7.98 -26.26 4.97
C VAL A 238 7.38 -27.39 5.81
N LYS A 239 6.36 -28.09 5.29
CA LYS A 239 5.72 -29.24 5.94
C LYS A 239 6.67 -30.42 6.21
N LYS A 240 7.72 -30.58 5.40
CA LYS A 240 8.72 -31.66 5.57
C LYS A 240 9.88 -31.27 6.49
N ILE A 241 10.16 -29.97 6.62
CA ILE A 241 11.30 -29.45 7.37
C ILE A 241 10.89 -29.06 8.80
N MET A 242 9.65 -28.60 8.98
CA MET A 242 9.18 -28.11 10.26
C MET A 242 8.53 -29.21 11.11
N PRO A 243 8.70 -29.14 12.45
CA PRO A 243 8.02 -30.05 13.37
C PRO A 243 6.50 -30.04 13.15
N GLU A 244 5.85 -31.20 13.33
CA GLU A 244 4.40 -31.35 13.16
C GLU A 244 3.60 -30.33 13.99
N ASP A 245 4.12 -29.96 15.16
CA ASP A 245 3.51 -29.01 16.10
C ASP A 245 3.36 -27.58 15.56
N VAL A 246 4.08 -27.19 14.51
CA VAL A 246 3.99 -25.84 13.92
C VAL A 246 3.07 -25.80 12.69
N LEU A 247 2.71 -26.98 12.15
CA LEU A 247 1.85 -27.07 10.97
C LEU A 247 0.44 -26.54 11.22
N GLY A 248 -0.05 -26.62 12.47
CA GLY A 248 -1.34 -26.07 12.88
C GLY A 248 -1.44 -24.56 12.60
N VAL A 249 -0.42 -23.78 12.98
CA VAL A 249 -0.38 -22.32 12.73
C VAL A 249 -0.28 -22.01 11.24
N VAL A 250 0.55 -22.74 10.50
CA VAL A 250 0.71 -22.49 9.05
C VAL A 250 -0.58 -22.80 8.30
N ALA A 251 -1.29 -23.88 8.67
CA ALA A 251 -2.60 -24.20 8.11
C ALA A 251 -3.64 -23.12 8.43
N PHE A 252 -3.63 -22.61 9.65
CA PHE A 252 -4.53 -21.54 10.10
C PHE A 252 -4.26 -20.20 9.41
N GLN A 253 -2.99 -19.84 9.26
CA GLN A 253 -2.58 -18.67 8.48
C GLN A 253 -3.06 -18.80 7.03
N LYS A 254 -2.86 -19.95 6.40
CA LYS A 254 -3.36 -20.21 5.05
C LYS A 254 -4.88 -20.08 4.96
N GLN A 255 -5.62 -20.60 5.94
CA GLN A 255 -7.08 -20.47 5.97
C GLN A 255 -7.52 -19.00 6.04
N ALA A 256 -6.83 -18.16 6.83
CA ALA A 256 -7.09 -16.73 6.87
C ALA A 256 -6.79 -16.05 5.52
N GLU A 257 -5.68 -16.42 4.86
CA GLU A 257 -5.33 -15.91 3.53
C GLU A 257 -6.33 -16.34 2.45
N ASP A 258 -6.75 -17.60 2.44
CA ASP A 258 -7.70 -18.16 1.47
C ASP A 258 -9.07 -17.47 1.59
N ARG A 259 -9.48 -17.06 2.80
CA ARG A 259 -10.71 -16.28 3.02
C ARG A 259 -10.62 -14.88 2.42
N VAL A 260 -9.47 -14.20 2.53
CA VAL A 260 -9.23 -12.91 1.85
C VAL A 260 -9.26 -13.06 0.34
N ILE A 261 -8.62 -14.11 -0.20
CA ILE A 261 -8.62 -14.41 -1.63
C ILE A 261 -10.05 -14.69 -2.13
N THR A 262 -10.83 -15.45 -1.35
CA THR A 262 -12.24 -15.73 -1.68
C THR A 262 -13.08 -14.46 -1.66
N PHE A 263 -12.88 -13.59 -0.68
CA PHE A 263 -13.56 -12.29 -0.61
C PHE A 263 -13.22 -11.41 -1.83
N LEU A 264 -11.95 -11.39 -2.25
CA LEU A 264 -11.50 -10.66 -3.45
C LEU A 264 -12.08 -11.24 -4.74
N ALA A 265 -12.27 -12.56 -4.81
CA ALA A 265 -12.80 -13.23 -6.00
C ALA A 265 -14.31 -12.96 -6.21
N ASP A 266 -15.10 -12.85 -5.13
CA ASP A 266 -16.54 -12.59 -5.21
C ASP A 266 -17.05 -11.74 -4.01
N PRO A 267 -16.87 -10.41 -4.07
CA PRO A 267 -17.24 -9.51 -2.97
C PRO A 267 -18.74 -9.51 -2.63
N GLU A 268 -19.62 -9.67 -3.61
CA GLU A 268 -21.07 -9.61 -3.42
C GLU A 268 -21.60 -10.86 -2.70
N LYS A 269 -21.08 -12.04 -3.05
CA LYS A 269 -21.41 -13.29 -2.33
C LYS A 269 -20.86 -13.29 -0.91
N ALA A 270 -19.69 -12.70 -0.68
CA ALA A 270 -19.12 -12.56 0.65
C ALA A 270 -19.96 -11.60 1.52
N LYS A 271 -20.38 -10.45 0.96
CA LYS A 271 -21.28 -9.50 1.65
C LYS A 271 -22.65 -10.10 1.95
N ALA A 272 -23.23 -10.87 1.03
CA ALA A 272 -24.55 -11.48 1.21
C ALA A 272 -24.64 -12.46 2.39
N LYS A 273 -23.50 -13.03 2.82
CA LYS A 273 -23.41 -13.89 4.01
C LYS A 273 -23.23 -13.11 5.31
N SER A 274 -22.88 -11.83 5.22
CA SER A 274 -22.52 -11.01 6.39
C SER A 274 -23.74 -10.41 7.07
N THR A 275 -23.77 -10.50 8.40
CA THR A 275 -24.80 -9.88 9.25
C THR A 275 -24.40 -8.49 9.73
N HIS A 276 -23.13 -8.12 9.52
CA HIS A 276 -22.50 -6.88 9.95
C HIS A 276 -21.36 -6.54 9.01
N THR A 277 -20.97 -5.25 8.97
CA THR A 277 -19.83 -4.80 8.17
C THR A 277 -18.53 -5.38 8.71
N THR A 278 -17.77 -6.04 7.84
CA THR A 278 -16.52 -6.72 8.23
C THR A 278 -15.28 -5.85 8.04
N VAL A 279 -14.18 -6.24 8.69
CA VAL A 279 -12.87 -5.58 8.52
C VAL A 279 -12.42 -5.58 7.05
N PHE A 280 -12.51 -6.73 6.38
CA PHE A 280 -12.05 -6.86 5.00
C PHE A 280 -12.98 -6.18 3.99
N GLU A 281 -14.28 -6.10 4.27
CA GLU A 281 -15.19 -5.28 3.48
C GLU A 281 -14.78 -3.81 3.47
N VAL A 282 -14.45 -3.25 4.64
CA VAL A 282 -14.02 -1.86 4.76
C VAL A 282 -12.63 -1.65 4.14
N LEU A 283 -11.69 -2.57 4.34
CA LEU A 283 -10.36 -2.48 3.72
C LEU A 283 -10.41 -2.49 2.19
N LEU A 284 -11.37 -3.22 1.62
CA LEU A 284 -11.53 -3.37 0.18
C LEU A 284 -12.45 -2.33 -0.46
N SER A 285 -13.26 -1.63 0.35
CA SER A 285 -14.25 -0.67 -0.16
C SER A 285 -13.67 0.55 -0.89
N GLY A 286 -12.38 0.85 -0.72
CA GLY A 286 -11.68 1.98 -1.36
C GLY A 286 -12.28 3.35 -0.98
N ASN A 287 -11.46 4.40 -0.91
CA ASN A 287 -11.99 5.76 -0.81
C ASN A 287 -10.98 6.77 -1.35
N GLU A 288 -11.04 7.00 -2.66
CA GLU A 288 -10.14 7.90 -3.39
C GLU A 288 -10.26 9.35 -2.88
N GLU A 289 -11.47 9.81 -2.52
CA GLU A 289 -11.71 11.16 -1.97
C GLU A 289 -10.95 11.42 -0.66
N LYS A 290 -10.66 10.36 0.12
CA LYS A 290 -9.89 10.44 1.38
C LYS A 290 -8.42 10.02 1.21
N GLY A 291 -7.96 9.77 -0.02
CA GLY A 291 -6.60 9.30 -0.30
C GLY A 291 -6.32 7.88 0.24
N TYR A 292 -7.35 7.02 0.30
CA TYR A 292 -7.21 5.62 0.70
C TYR A 292 -7.29 4.71 -0.52
N GLU A 293 -6.13 4.13 -0.87
CA GLU A 293 -5.99 3.08 -1.86
C GLU A 293 -6.09 1.70 -1.21
N VAL A 294 -6.65 0.74 -1.95
CA VAL A 294 -6.75 -0.65 -1.50
C VAL A 294 -5.33 -1.20 -1.28
N PRO A 295 -5.04 -1.78 -0.09
CA PRO A 295 -3.71 -2.32 0.19
C PRO A 295 -3.31 -3.47 -0.75
N SER A 296 -2.00 -3.66 -0.91
CA SER A 296 -1.43 -4.79 -1.67
C SER A 296 -1.96 -6.14 -1.15
N LEU A 297 -1.93 -7.18 -1.99
CA LEU A 297 -2.32 -8.52 -1.56
C LEU A 297 -1.46 -9.02 -0.37
N ASN A 298 -0.16 -8.69 -0.33
CA ASN A 298 0.69 -9.03 0.81
C ASN A 298 0.23 -8.29 2.08
N ALA A 299 -0.08 -7.00 1.98
CA ALA A 299 -0.62 -6.23 3.10
C ALA A 299 -1.95 -6.80 3.63
N LEU A 300 -2.87 -7.20 2.74
CA LEU A 300 -4.16 -7.79 3.13
C LEU A 300 -3.99 -9.14 3.83
N LYS A 301 -3.09 -10.00 3.34
CA LYS A 301 -2.74 -11.28 3.98
C LYS A 301 -2.12 -11.08 5.36
N GLU A 302 -1.20 -10.11 5.48
CA GLU A 302 -0.58 -9.76 6.76
C GLU A 302 -1.60 -9.19 7.76
N GLU A 303 -2.53 -8.33 7.31
CA GLU A 303 -3.64 -7.85 8.15
C GLU A 303 -4.54 -9.00 8.61
N ALA A 304 -4.83 -9.98 7.73
CA ALA A 304 -5.69 -11.11 8.06
C ALA A 304 -5.08 -11.93 9.20
N TRP A 305 -3.83 -12.35 9.03
CA TRP A 305 -3.11 -13.04 10.11
C TRP A 305 -3.01 -12.18 11.37
N GLY A 306 -2.80 -10.86 11.21
CA GLY A 306 -2.71 -9.90 12.30
C GLY A 306 -3.91 -9.86 13.21
N PHE A 307 -5.12 -9.71 12.65
CA PHE A 307 -6.35 -9.68 13.44
C PHE A 307 -6.58 -10.99 14.18
N LEU A 308 -6.38 -12.11 13.50
CA LEU A 308 -6.59 -13.43 14.08
C LEU A 308 -5.61 -13.71 15.24
N ALA A 309 -4.32 -13.46 15.04
CA ALA A 309 -3.29 -13.70 16.05
C ALA A 309 -3.40 -12.74 17.24
N ALA A 310 -3.75 -11.46 17.00
CA ALA A 310 -3.91 -10.48 18.08
C ALA A 310 -5.19 -10.69 18.90
N GLY A 311 -6.29 -11.05 18.23
CA GLY A 311 -7.60 -11.23 18.86
C GLY A 311 -7.79 -12.57 19.57
N SER A 312 -6.96 -13.58 19.30
CA SER A 312 -7.11 -14.92 19.90
C SER A 312 -6.57 -14.99 21.34
N GLU A 313 -5.27 -14.76 21.53
CA GLU A 313 -4.58 -15.10 22.79
C GLU A 313 -4.71 -14.01 23.87
N THR A 314 -4.76 -12.74 23.49
CA THR A 314 -4.69 -11.62 24.45
C THR A 314 -5.91 -11.55 25.36
N THR A 315 -7.11 -11.59 24.81
CA THR A 315 -8.38 -11.57 25.55
C THR A 315 -8.54 -12.85 26.40
N ALA A 316 -8.16 -14.01 25.84
CA ALA A 316 -8.23 -15.29 26.55
C ALA A 316 -7.28 -15.37 27.74
N ALA A 317 -6.07 -14.80 27.62
CA ALA A 317 -5.13 -14.65 28.72
C ALA A 317 -5.69 -13.73 29.83
N ALA A 318 -6.31 -12.62 29.46
CA ALA A 318 -6.96 -11.72 30.43
C ALA A 318 -8.09 -12.43 31.20
N LEU A 319 -8.95 -13.17 30.50
CA LEU A 319 -10.02 -13.99 31.11
C LEU A 319 -9.49 -15.07 32.06
N SER A 320 -8.38 -15.70 31.68
CA SER A 320 -7.75 -16.75 32.50
C SER A 320 -7.07 -16.17 33.75
N ASN A 321 -6.34 -15.06 33.59
CA ASN A 321 -5.63 -14.40 34.68
C ASN A 321 -6.57 -13.84 35.74
N GLY A 322 -7.64 -13.15 35.34
CA GLY A 322 -8.59 -12.60 36.32
C GLY A 322 -9.36 -13.69 37.04
N LEU A 323 -9.72 -14.80 36.36
CA LEU A 323 -10.32 -15.95 37.04
C LEU A 323 -9.35 -16.62 38.02
N TYR A 324 -8.08 -16.79 37.63
CA TYR A 324 -7.04 -17.32 38.52
C TYR A 324 -6.89 -16.49 39.80
N GLU A 325 -6.81 -15.16 39.68
CA GLU A 325 -6.73 -14.27 40.85
C GLU A 325 -8.02 -14.29 41.69
N ALA A 326 -9.19 -14.40 41.04
CA ALA A 326 -10.46 -14.54 41.73
C ALA A 326 -10.61 -15.87 42.49
N CYS A 327 -9.96 -16.95 42.05
CA CYS A 327 -9.93 -18.23 42.77
C CYS A 327 -9.09 -18.16 44.06
N LYS A 328 -8.03 -17.33 44.10
CA LYS A 328 -7.23 -17.14 45.32
C LYS A 328 -8.00 -16.42 46.43
N VAL A 329 -8.92 -15.53 46.05
CA VAL A 329 -9.69 -14.72 46.99
C VAL A 329 -11.19 -14.86 46.69
N PRO A 330 -11.86 -15.89 47.23
CA PRO A 330 -13.27 -16.20 46.93
C PRO A 330 -14.23 -15.01 47.13
N LYS A 331 -13.94 -14.14 48.10
CA LYS A 331 -14.73 -12.91 48.36
C LYS A 331 -14.86 -11.99 47.15
N ILE A 332 -13.88 -12.00 46.24
CA ILE A 332 -13.95 -11.20 45.01
C ILE A 332 -15.07 -11.73 44.11
N GLN A 333 -15.15 -13.06 43.92
CA GLN A 333 -16.22 -13.68 43.14
C GLN A 333 -17.60 -13.38 43.75
N ASP A 334 -17.72 -13.43 45.08
CA ASP A 334 -18.99 -13.18 45.76
C ASP A 334 -19.47 -11.73 45.64
N LYS A 335 -18.55 -10.75 45.66
CA LYS A 335 -18.89 -9.34 45.40
C LYS A 335 -19.36 -9.12 43.96
N VAL A 336 -18.65 -9.68 42.98
CA VAL A 336 -19.06 -9.61 41.56
C VAL A 336 -20.42 -10.28 41.38
N TYR A 337 -20.61 -11.46 41.97
CA TYR A 337 -21.88 -12.19 41.95
C TYR A 337 -23.03 -11.37 42.55
N GLY A 338 -22.81 -10.75 43.72
CA GLY A 338 -23.83 -9.94 44.38
C GLY A 338 -24.26 -8.72 43.55
N GLU A 339 -23.31 -8.06 42.89
CA GLU A 339 -23.61 -6.95 41.98
C GLU A 339 -24.34 -7.42 40.71
N LEU A 340 -23.92 -8.53 40.12
CA LEU A 340 -24.58 -9.12 38.95
C LEU A 340 -26.00 -9.61 39.26
N LEU A 341 -26.22 -10.18 40.44
CA LEU A 341 -27.55 -10.63 40.89
C LEU A 341 -28.49 -9.46 41.16
N ALA A 342 -27.97 -8.33 41.65
CA ALA A 342 -28.77 -7.13 41.86
C ALA A 342 -29.25 -6.52 40.53
N GLU A 343 -28.41 -6.50 39.51
CA GLU A 343 -28.73 -5.94 38.19
C GLU A 343 -29.52 -6.91 37.30
N PHE A 344 -29.20 -8.20 37.39
CA PHE A 344 -29.84 -9.29 36.67
C PHE A 344 -30.25 -10.40 37.67
N PRO A 345 -31.43 -10.28 38.30
CA PRO A 345 -31.90 -11.25 39.30
C PRO A 345 -32.17 -12.65 38.77
N ASP A 346 -32.70 -12.80 37.55
CA ASP A 346 -33.20 -14.06 37.01
C ASP A 346 -32.28 -14.62 35.91
N ILE A 347 -31.62 -15.74 36.21
CA ILE A 347 -30.60 -16.36 35.36
C ILE A 347 -31.16 -16.84 34.00
N ASP A 348 -32.45 -17.20 33.95
CA ASP A 348 -33.06 -17.81 32.77
C ASP A 348 -33.75 -16.77 31.89
N THR A 349 -34.25 -15.67 32.46
CA THR A 349 -35.01 -14.66 31.71
C THR A 349 -34.24 -13.36 31.44
N ASP A 350 -33.29 -12.98 32.31
CA ASP A 350 -32.56 -11.73 32.13
C ASP A 350 -31.45 -11.88 31.08
N THR A 351 -31.66 -11.25 29.93
CA THR A 351 -30.62 -11.06 28.92
C THR A 351 -29.54 -10.10 29.44
N ILE A 352 -28.33 -10.61 29.61
CA ILE A 352 -27.18 -9.78 29.98
C ILE A 352 -26.81 -8.88 28.80
N SER A 353 -26.95 -7.56 29.01
CA SER A 353 -26.60 -6.54 28.01
C SER A 353 -25.30 -5.83 28.36
N TYR A 354 -24.43 -5.66 27.37
CA TYR A 354 -23.13 -5.00 27.54
C TYR A 354 -23.29 -3.56 28.06
N LYS A 355 -24.27 -2.82 27.52
CA LYS A 355 -24.56 -1.45 27.97
C LYS A 355 -24.88 -1.36 29.48
N ARG A 356 -25.60 -2.34 30.03
CA ARG A 356 -25.92 -2.39 31.46
C ARG A 356 -24.70 -2.80 32.29
N LEU A 357 -23.90 -3.76 31.81
CA LEU A 357 -22.67 -4.19 32.47
C LEU A 357 -21.66 -3.05 32.68
N LEU A 358 -21.55 -2.12 31.72
CA LEU A 358 -20.67 -0.94 31.85
C LEU A 358 -21.03 -0.02 33.03
N GLN A 359 -22.24 -0.13 33.58
CA GLN A 359 -22.69 0.67 34.72
C GLN A 359 -22.38 0.00 36.06
N LEU A 360 -21.86 -1.23 36.06
CA LEU A 360 -21.55 -2.00 37.26
C LEU A 360 -20.16 -1.65 37.79
N PRO A 361 -20.05 -0.87 38.89
CA PRO A 361 -18.77 -0.34 39.35
C PRO A 361 -17.79 -1.43 39.80
N TYR A 362 -18.26 -2.47 40.48
CA TYR A 362 -17.37 -3.51 41.01
C TYR A 362 -16.89 -4.48 39.93
N LEU A 363 -17.75 -4.88 39.00
CA LEU A 363 -17.35 -5.66 37.82
C LEU A 363 -16.35 -4.88 36.96
N THR A 364 -16.60 -3.59 36.72
CA THR A 364 -15.66 -2.70 36.02
C THR A 364 -14.30 -2.67 36.73
N ALA A 365 -14.31 -2.51 38.05
CA ALA A 365 -13.11 -2.50 38.87
C ALA A 365 -12.35 -3.84 38.83
N PHE A 366 -13.06 -4.97 38.87
CA PHE A 366 -12.49 -6.31 38.74
C PHE A 366 -11.81 -6.52 37.38
N ILE A 367 -12.45 -6.07 36.30
CA ILE A 367 -11.88 -6.17 34.94
C ILE A 367 -10.68 -5.24 34.79
N LYS A 368 -10.74 -4.01 35.33
CA LYS A 368 -9.57 -3.10 35.34
C LYS A 368 -8.39 -3.72 36.07
N GLU A 369 -8.61 -4.33 37.22
CA GLU A 369 -7.55 -5.00 37.97
C GLU A 369 -7.00 -6.23 37.25
N THR A 370 -7.88 -6.99 36.57
CA THR A 370 -7.51 -8.10 35.67
C THR A 370 -6.58 -7.65 34.56
N LEU A 371 -6.90 -6.54 33.89
CA LEU A 371 -6.09 -5.98 32.81
C LEU A 371 -4.80 -5.30 33.32
N ARG A 372 -4.71 -5.01 34.63
CA ARG A 372 -3.52 -4.42 35.25
C ARG A 372 -2.44 -5.48 35.55
N LEU A 373 -2.84 -6.70 35.93
CA LEU A 373 -1.92 -7.71 36.50
C LEU A 373 -2.03 -9.13 35.88
N PRO A 374 -1.06 -9.52 35.05
CA PRO A 374 -0.25 -8.67 34.18
C PRO A 374 -1.06 -8.14 32.99
N PRO A 375 -0.70 -6.96 32.42
CA PRO A 375 -1.35 -6.45 31.23
C PRO A 375 -1.02 -7.30 30.00
N GLY A 376 -1.90 -7.28 29.00
CA GLY A 376 -1.79 -8.16 27.82
C GLY A 376 -0.48 -8.01 27.03
N VAL A 377 0.10 -6.81 26.98
CA VAL A 377 1.44 -6.56 26.44
C VAL A 377 2.26 -5.83 27.50
N PRO A 378 3.03 -6.55 28.35
CA PRO A 378 3.72 -5.98 29.50
C PRO A 378 5.01 -5.25 29.12
N GLY A 379 5.68 -5.74 28.06
CA GLY A 379 6.99 -5.31 27.60
C GLY A 379 7.08 -3.89 27.05
N ARG A 380 8.29 -3.48 26.71
CA ARG A 380 8.59 -2.18 26.10
C ARG A 380 7.97 -2.08 24.70
N LEU A 381 7.48 -0.89 24.33
CA LEU A 381 7.01 -0.59 22.97
C LEU A 381 7.93 0.45 22.31
N PRO A 382 9.02 0.05 21.64
CA PRO A 382 10.10 0.95 21.28
C PRO A 382 9.73 1.93 20.16
N ARG A 383 10.28 3.13 20.23
CA ARG A 383 10.13 4.21 19.27
C ARG A 383 11.48 4.82 18.94
N LEU A 384 11.60 5.49 17.80
CA LEU A 384 12.78 6.26 17.46
C LEU A 384 12.61 7.72 17.87
N VAL A 385 13.68 8.29 18.44
CA VAL A 385 13.77 9.71 18.76
C VAL A 385 13.83 10.52 17.44
N PRO A 386 13.00 11.57 17.29
CA PRO A 386 12.98 12.43 16.11
C PRO A 386 14.24 13.31 15.97
N LYS A 387 14.35 14.03 14.84
CA LYS A 387 15.55 14.82 14.45
C LYS A 387 16.01 15.85 15.48
N ASP A 388 15.06 16.44 16.18
CA ASP A 388 15.29 17.46 17.21
C ASP A 388 15.82 16.88 18.53
N GLY A 389 15.91 15.56 18.66
CA GLY A 389 16.22 14.91 19.94
C GLY A 389 15.09 15.06 20.95
N ILE A 390 15.32 14.61 22.19
CA ILE A 390 14.38 14.82 23.28
C ILE A 390 15.08 14.93 24.63
N THR A 391 14.57 15.78 25.50
CA THR A 391 15.04 15.86 26.90
C THR A 391 14.01 15.20 27.81
N VAL A 392 14.44 14.20 28.59
CA VAL A 392 13.60 13.50 29.57
C VAL A 392 14.34 13.46 30.90
N CYS A 393 13.67 13.86 31.99
CA CYS A 393 14.29 13.91 33.33
C CYS A 393 15.65 14.66 33.34
N GLY A 394 15.78 15.73 32.56
CA GLY A 394 17.02 16.52 32.44
C GLY A 394 18.14 15.87 31.61
N GLN A 395 17.91 14.70 31.03
CA GLN A 395 18.85 14.00 30.14
C GLN A 395 18.46 14.20 28.68
N PHE A 396 19.39 14.69 27.86
CA PHE A 396 19.20 14.80 26.42
C PHE A 396 19.47 13.46 25.73
N ILE A 397 18.52 13.01 24.92
CA ILE A 397 18.56 11.80 24.12
C ILE A 397 18.57 12.23 22.65
N PRO A 398 19.61 11.89 21.87
CA PRO A 398 19.74 12.33 20.48
C PRO A 398 18.86 11.54 19.50
N GLU A 399 18.69 12.11 18.31
CA GLU A 399 17.99 11.51 17.15
C GLU A 399 18.43 10.07 16.90
N GLY A 400 17.48 9.23 16.46
CA GLY A 400 17.75 7.86 16.02
C GLY A 400 17.96 6.87 17.17
N THR A 401 18.10 7.35 18.41
CA THR A 401 18.10 6.52 19.60
C THR A 401 16.76 5.81 19.74
N THR A 402 16.80 4.52 20.08
CA THR A 402 15.58 3.77 20.43
C THR A 402 15.19 4.10 21.87
N ILE A 403 13.95 4.55 22.07
CA ILE A 403 13.39 4.81 23.40
C ILE A 403 12.10 4.01 23.60
N GLY A 404 11.87 3.52 24.81
CA GLY A 404 10.65 2.76 25.12
C GLY A 404 10.29 2.82 26.59
N MET A 405 9.03 2.54 26.88
CA MET A 405 8.53 2.33 28.23
C MET A 405 7.70 1.03 28.24
N SER A 406 7.69 0.33 29.36
CA SER A 406 6.91 -0.88 29.56
C SER A 406 5.61 -0.57 30.31
N SER A 407 4.51 -1.15 29.87
CA SER A 407 3.21 -0.96 30.52
C SER A 407 3.20 -1.54 31.94
N ILE A 408 3.94 -2.65 32.19
CA ILE A 408 4.01 -3.25 33.53
C ILE A 408 4.61 -2.31 34.57
N LEU A 409 5.60 -1.48 34.20
CA LEU A 409 6.20 -0.50 35.13
C LEU A 409 5.19 0.60 35.47
N GLN A 410 4.35 1.01 34.51
CA GLN A 410 3.29 1.99 34.73
C GLN A 410 2.18 1.43 35.63
N GLN A 411 1.74 0.21 35.32
CA GLN A 411 0.67 -0.48 36.02
C GLN A 411 1.07 -0.96 37.42
N ASN A 412 2.37 -1.01 37.73
CA ASN A 412 2.92 -1.36 39.04
C ASN A 412 3.64 -0.20 39.73
N ASP A 413 3.49 1.04 39.26
CA ASP A 413 4.11 2.18 39.93
C ASP A 413 3.48 2.40 41.31
N PRO A 414 4.23 2.27 42.42
CA PRO A 414 3.69 2.42 43.78
C PRO A 414 3.24 3.85 44.09
N THR A 415 3.66 4.85 43.31
CA THR A 415 3.20 6.25 43.44
C THR A 415 1.78 6.44 42.93
N VAL A 416 1.32 5.55 42.04
CA VAL A 416 -0.03 5.55 41.46
C VAL A 416 -0.89 4.46 42.10
N PHE A 417 -0.36 3.25 42.23
CA PHE A 417 -1.07 2.07 42.71
C PHE A 417 -0.48 1.62 44.05
N LYS A 418 -1.17 1.88 45.17
CA LYS A 418 -0.77 1.39 46.49
C LYS A 418 -0.75 -0.13 46.53
N ASP A 419 0.30 -0.73 47.08
CA ASP A 419 0.51 -2.19 47.08
C ASP A 419 0.28 -2.81 45.68
N PRO A 420 1.08 -2.41 44.68
CA PRO A 420 0.80 -2.68 43.26
C PRO A 420 0.81 -4.18 42.92
N SER A 421 1.53 -5.01 43.68
CA SER A 421 1.57 -6.46 43.47
C SER A 421 0.29 -7.19 43.91
N LYS A 422 -0.57 -6.54 44.72
CA LYS A 422 -1.80 -7.15 45.22
C LYS A 422 -2.94 -6.95 44.23
N PHE A 423 -3.62 -8.03 43.87
CA PHE A 423 -4.88 -8.01 43.15
C PHE A 423 -6.00 -7.48 44.05
N ASP A 424 -6.33 -6.19 43.92
CA ASP A 424 -7.33 -5.50 44.74
C ASP A 424 -8.29 -4.68 43.85
N PRO A 425 -9.42 -5.24 43.40
CA PRO A 425 -10.42 -4.48 42.66
C PRO A 425 -10.95 -3.25 43.41
N ASP A 426 -11.05 -3.30 44.75
CA ASP A 426 -11.61 -2.20 45.54
C ASP A 426 -10.80 -0.89 45.38
N ARG A 427 -9.53 -0.95 44.96
CA ARG A 427 -8.68 0.23 44.71
C ARG A 427 -9.28 1.20 43.70
N TRP A 428 -9.96 0.68 42.67
CA TRP A 428 -10.54 1.49 41.60
C TRP A 428 -11.73 2.31 42.07
N ILE A 429 -12.40 1.85 43.13
CA ILE A 429 -13.54 2.52 43.75
C ILE A 429 -13.05 3.45 44.88
N ARG A 430 -12.14 2.94 45.72
CA ARG A 430 -11.62 3.62 46.92
C ARG A 430 -10.72 4.82 46.57
N ASP A 431 -9.73 4.61 45.71
CA ASP A 431 -8.61 5.54 45.52
C ASP A 431 -8.83 6.50 44.32
N LYS A 432 -9.89 6.30 43.52
CA LYS A 432 -10.23 7.11 42.32
C LYS A 432 -9.03 7.37 41.41
N ILE A 433 -8.35 6.29 41.03
CA ILE A 433 -7.11 6.34 40.23
C ILE A 433 -7.40 7.04 38.89
N PRO A 434 -6.61 8.05 38.48
CA PRO A 434 -6.81 8.72 37.20
C PRO A 434 -6.64 7.77 36.02
N GLU A 435 -7.57 7.80 35.07
CA GLU A 435 -7.59 6.91 33.91
C GLU A 435 -6.33 7.01 33.04
N GLN A 436 -5.60 8.13 33.14
CA GLN A 436 -4.39 8.33 32.36
C GLN A 436 -3.25 7.37 32.71
N TYR A 437 -3.26 6.76 33.89
CA TYR A 437 -2.25 5.78 34.31
C TYR A 437 -2.65 4.35 33.98
N PHE A 438 -3.92 4.10 33.64
CA PHE A 438 -4.40 2.81 33.22
C PHE A 438 -4.12 2.61 31.72
N VAL A 439 -3.04 1.91 31.39
CA VAL A 439 -2.54 1.78 30.01
C VAL A 439 -2.35 0.33 29.52
N PRO A 440 -3.26 -0.61 29.83
CA PRO A 440 -3.06 -2.02 29.44
C PRO A 440 -3.17 -2.25 27.92
N PHE A 441 -3.79 -1.31 27.21
CA PHE A 441 -3.97 -1.33 25.76
C PHE A 441 -2.97 -0.41 25.02
N GLY A 442 -1.97 0.11 25.72
CA GLY A 442 -1.16 1.23 25.22
C GLY A 442 -1.99 2.51 25.05
N LYS A 443 -1.41 3.51 24.38
CA LYS A 443 -2.05 4.81 24.14
C LYS A 443 -1.72 5.40 22.78
N GLY A 444 -2.47 6.44 22.44
CA GLY A 444 -2.15 7.32 21.32
C GLY A 444 -2.61 6.79 19.97
N SER A 445 -2.01 7.33 18.92
CA SER A 445 -2.31 7.01 17.52
C SER A 445 -1.95 5.58 17.09
N ARG A 446 -1.31 4.82 18.00
CA ARG A 446 -0.92 3.42 17.84
C ARG A 446 -1.35 2.53 19.02
N GLY A 447 -2.28 2.98 19.86
CA GLY A 447 -2.89 2.15 20.92
C GLY A 447 -3.69 0.97 20.35
N CYS A 448 -4.10 -0.01 21.16
CA CYS A 448 -4.80 -1.20 20.68
C CYS A 448 -6.05 -0.85 19.85
N GLN A 449 -6.18 -1.45 18.65
CA GLN A 449 -7.36 -1.24 17.80
C GLN A 449 -8.59 -1.96 18.34
N GLY A 450 -8.41 -3.19 18.82
CA GLY A 450 -9.48 -4.04 19.33
C GLY A 450 -9.92 -3.74 20.77
N MET A 451 -9.52 -2.61 21.38
CA MET A 451 -9.76 -2.34 22.80
C MET A 451 -11.23 -2.48 23.19
N ASN A 452 -12.15 -1.85 22.45
CA ASN A 452 -13.58 -1.90 22.77
C ASN A 452 -14.16 -3.32 22.60
N LEU A 453 -13.66 -4.09 21.63
CA LEU A 453 -14.08 -5.47 21.39
C LEU A 453 -13.63 -6.38 22.55
N ALA A 454 -12.35 -6.27 22.96
CA ALA A 454 -11.81 -7.00 24.09
C ALA A 454 -12.57 -6.70 25.39
N TRP A 455 -12.91 -5.42 25.65
CA TRP A 455 -13.76 -5.07 26.77
C TRP A 455 -15.11 -5.78 26.71
N ALA A 456 -15.81 -5.74 25.57
CA ALA A 456 -17.11 -6.38 25.41
C ALA A 456 -17.05 -7.89 25.66
N GLU A 457 -16.07 -8.58 25.10
CA GLU A 457 -15.84 -10.01 25.33
C GLU A 457 -15.59 -10.32 26.82
N ILE A 458 -14.71 -9.55 27.48
CA ILE A 458 -14.37 -9.77 28.88
C ILE A 458 -15.58 -9.51 29.79
N TYR A 459 -16.32 -8.43 29.58
CA TYR A 459 -17.53 -8.12 30.33
C TYR A 459 -18.58 -9.21 30.19
N LEU A 460 -18.92 -9.58 28.94
CA LEU A 460 -19.98 -10.55 28.66
C LEU A 460 -19.60 -11.93 29.20
N MET A 461 -18.35 -12.35 29.04
CA MET A 461 -17.90 -13.66 29.50
C MET A 461 -17.88 -13.74 31.04
N TYR A 462 -17.23 -12.80 31.73
CA TYR A 462 -17.20 -12.82 33.20
C TYR A 462 -18.57 -12.67 33.83
N ALA A 463 -19.43 -11.79 33.27
CA ALA A 463 -20.79 -11.63 33.76
C ALA A 463 -21.59 -12.92 33.64
N ASN A 464 -21.51 -13.63 32.51
CA ASN A 464 -22.20 -14.91 32.36
C ASN A 464 -21.63 -16.02 33.25
N LEU A 465 -20.30 -16.08 33.40
CA LEU A 465 -19.66 -17.10 34.23
C LEU A 465 -19.90 -16.90 35.72
N LEU A 466 -19.52 -15.74 36.26
CA LEU A 466 -19.53 -15.50 37.71
C LEU A 466 -20.95 -15.34 38.26
N ARG A 467 -21.94 -15.06 37.40
CA ARG A 467 -23.36 -15.10 37.76
C ARG A 467 -23.88 -16.53 37.93
N ARG A 468 -23.39 -17.49 37.14
CA ARG A 468 -23.88 -18.88 37.11
C ARG A 468 -23.07 -19.82 38.01
N TYR A 469 -21.76 -19.58 38.10
CA TYR A 469 -20.82 -20.50 38.71
C TYR A 469 -19.92 -19.81 39.74
N ARG A 470 -19.38 -20.62 40.65
CA ARG A 470 -18.25 -20.32 41.50
C ARG A 470 -17.11 -21.25 41.11
N PHE A 471 -15.89 -20.73 41.11
CA PHE A 471 -14.71 -21.49 40.70
C PHE A 471 -13.71 -21.61 41.84
N GLU A 472 -13.13 -22.79 41.98
CA GLU A 472 -12.02 -23.07 42.91
C GLU A 472 -10.92 -23.83 42.19
N PHE A 473 -9.71 -23.83 42.73
CA PHE A 473 -8.60 -24.60 42.15
C PHE A 473 -8.84 -26.09 42.33
N HIS A 474 -8.66 -26.84 41.24
CA HIS A 474 -8.54 -28.30 41.34
C HIS A 474 -7.14 -28.68 41.79
N GLU A 475 -6.97 -29.82 42.47
CA GLU A 475 -5.67 -30.29 42.98
C GLU A 475 -4.63 -30.50 41.87
N SER A 476 -5.08 -30.84 40.66
CA SER A 476 -4.21 -30.99 39.47
C SER A 476 -3.86 -29.66 38.78
N SER A 477 -4.30 -28.52 39.30
CA SER A 477 -3.92 -27.21 38.78
C SER A 477 -2.44 -26.93 39.07
N THR A 478 -1.69 -26.57 38.03
CA THR A 478 -0.24 -26.32 38.12
C THR A 478 0.12 -24.86 37.88
N LEU A 479 -0.88 -23.99 37.65
CA LEU A 479 -0.66 -22.59 37.32
C LEU A 479 -0.05 -21.80 38.51
N THR A 480 1.06 -21.11 38.27
CA THR A 480 1.77 -20.34 39.31
C THR A 480 1.67 -18.81 39.12
N ASP A 481 2.22 -18.09 40.09
CA ASP A 481 2.40 -16.64 40.01
C ASP A 481 3.58 -16.20 39.15
N ALA A 482 4.49 -17.11 38.83
CA ALA A 482 5.58 -16.84 37.92
C ALA A 482 5.07 -16.74 36.48
N TRP A 483 5.55 -15.73 35.77
CA TRP A 483 5.29 -15.56 34.36
C TRP A 483 6.52 -15.03 33.63
N THR A 484 6.58 -15.31 32.33
CA THR A 484 7.64 -14.84 31.43
C THR A 484 7.08 -13.90 30.38
N ASP A 485 7.87 -12.91 29.98
CA ASP A 485 7.49 -12.04 28.86
C ASP A 485 7.78 -12.76 27.56
N GLN A 486 6.75 -13.14 26.82
CA GLN A 486 6.84 -13.68 25.46
C GLN A 486 6.07 -12.77 24.49
N PHE A 487 6.26 -11.46 24.64
CA PHE A 487 5.44 -10.36 24.09
C PHE A 487 4.07 -10.23 24.77
N ILE A 488 3.45 -11.35 25.13
CA ILE A 488 2.34 -11.45 26.08
C ILE A 488 2.82 -12.16 27.35
N PRO A 489 2.17 -11.96 28.51
CA PRO A 489 2.57 -12.63 29.73
C PRO A 489 2.15 -14.10 29.68
N LYS A 490 3.12 -15.01 29.82
CA LYS A 490 2.86 -16.45 29.90
C LYS A 490 3.12 -16.96 31.30
N ARG A 491 2.07 -17.37 32.02
CA ARG A 491 2.20 -18.04 33.32
C ARG A 491 2.63 -19.49 33.13
N GLU A 492 3.42 -20.01 34.07
CA GLU A 492 3.84 -21.41 34.06
C GLU A 492 2.72 -22.32 34.60
N GLY A 493 2.43 -23.40 33.88
CA GLY A 493 1.45 -24.42 34.26
C GLY A 493 0.09 -24.28 33.59
N LYS A 494 -0.88 -25.09 34.01
CA LYS A 494 -2.25 -25.14 33.49
C LYS A 494 -3.25 -24.78 34.58
N LEU A 495 -4.18 -23.86 34.26
CA LEU A 495 -5.29 -23.54 35.14
C LEU A 495 -6.36 -24.62 35.04
N ARG A 496 -6.52 -25.41 36.10
CA ARG A 496 -7.62 -26.36 36.25
C ARG A 496 -8.51 -25.95 37.40
N VAL A 497 -9.81 -25.88 37.12
CA VAL A 497 -10.80 -25.41 38.09
C VAL A 497 -11.86 -26.47 38.34
N VAL A 498 -12.37 -26.49 39.56
CA VAL A 498 -13.64 -27.13 39.91
C VAL A 498 -14.75 -26.09 39.74
N ILE A 499 -15.86 -26.49 39.12
CA ILE A 499 -16.96 -25.60 38.77
C ILE A 499 -18.14 -25.91 39.67
N PHE A 500 -18.49 -24.97 40.54
CA PHE A 500 -19.63 -25.10 41.44
C PHE A 500 -20.82 -24.29 40.89
N PRO A 501 -21.96 -24.93 40.56
CA PRO A 501 -23.19 -24.21 40.27
C PRO A 501 -23.62 -23.38 41.48
N ARG A 502 -23.94 -22.09 41.29
CA ARG A 502 -24.56 -21.27 42.36
C ARG A 502 -26.05 -21.65 42.48
N GLU A 503 -26.65 -21.61 43.67
CA GLU A 503 -27.95 -22.25 44.02
C GLU A 503 -29.17 -21.91 43.12
N ASN A 504 -29.08 -20.88 42.25
CA ASN A 504 -30.08 -20.62 41.19
C ASN A 504 -29.82 -21.34 39.85
N SER A 505 -28.83 -22.25 39.74
CA SER A 505 -28.41 -22.86 38.47
C SER A 505 -28.71 -24.36 38.32
N LEU A 506 -29.33 -24.99 39.32
CA LEU A 506 -29.54 -26.45 39.37
C LEU A 506 -30.99 -26.93 39.16
N SER A 507 -31.95 -26.06 38.85
CA SER A 507 -33.36 -26.47 38.63
C SER A 507 -33.72 -26.63 37.15
N LEU A 508 -33.09 -27.56 36.44
CA LEU A 508 -33.66 -28.13 35.22
C LEU A 508 -34.57 -29.31 35.57
N ARG A 509 -35.79 -28.99 36.04
CA ARG A 509 -37.03 -29.75 35.79
C ARG A 509 -38.22 -28.79 35.81
N PRO A 510 -39.21 -28.99 34.91
CA PRO A 510 -40.20 -27.97 34.59
C PRO A 510 -41.29 -27.88 35.66
N LEU A 511 -41.85 -26.67 35.75
CA LEU A 511 -43.12 -26.28 36.38
C LEU A 511 -43.10 -25.83 37.85
N LYS A 512 -43.71 -24.63 38.01
CA LYS A 512 -44.35 -24.02 39.19
C LYS A 512 -43.50 -23.10 40.08
N LEU A 513 -43.19 -21.91 39.57
CA LEU A 513 -43.08 -20.69 40.40
C LEU A 513 -43.40 -19.38 39.65
N GLU A 514 -44.08 -19.44 38.49
CA GLU A 514 -44.42 -18.29 37.63
C GLU A 514 -45.49 -17.31 38.20
N SER A 515 -46.11 -17.58 39.37
CA SER A 515 -47.30 -16.82 39.77
C SER A 515 -47.04 -15.54 40.58
N VAL A 516 -45.91 -15.43 41.30
CA VAL A 516 -45.72 -14.34 42.30
C VAL A 516 -44.96 -13.13 41.73
N ALA A 517 -43.94 -13.36 40.89
CA ALA A 517 -43.15 -12.29 40.28
C ALA A 517 -43.93 -11.50 39.22
N THR A 518 -44.73 -12.22 38.43
CA THR A 518 -45.54 -11.67 37.33
C THR A 518 -46.69 -10.79 37.85
N MET A 519 -47.24 -11.09 39.04
CA MET A 519 -48.26 -10.25 39.65
C MET A 519 -47.69 -8.88 40.08
N ASN A 520 -46.50 -8.84 40.68
CA ASN A 520 -45.87 -7.57 41.07
C ASN A 520 -45.43 -6.73 39.85
N SER A 521 -44.98 -7.38 38.76
CA SER A 521 -44.62 -6.66 37.53
C SER A 521 -45.84 -6.04 36.84
N LEU A 522 -46.96 -6.79 36.75
CA LEU A 522 -48.23 -6.29 36.20
C LEU A 522 -48.79 -5.14 37.05
N PHE A 523 -48.71 -5.23 38.38
CA PHE A 523 -49.11 -4.14 39.27
C PHE A 523 -48.29 -2.85 39.01
N ASN A 524 -46.96 -2.97 38.94
CA ASN A 524 -46.08 -1.83 38.69
C ASN A 524 -46.26 -1.26 37.28
N SER A 525 -46.55 -2.10 36.30
CA SER A 525 -46.88 -1.68 34.92
C SER A 525 -48.18 -0.87 34.90
N ALA A 526 -49.25 -1.40 35.51
CA ALA A 526 -50.52 -0.71 35.65
C ALA A 526 -50.36 0.64 36.38
N LEU A 527 -49.55 0.69 37.46
CA LEU A 527 -49.29 1.92 38.19
C LEU A 527 -48.59 2.97 37.31
N LYS A 528 -47.55 2.58 36.55
CA LYS A 528 -46.84 3.50 35.64
C LYS A 528 -47.74 3.98 34.50
N GLN A 529 -48.53 3.08 33.91
CA GLN A 529 -49.50 3.43 32.86
C GLN A 529 -50.53 4.43 33.37
N SER A 530 -51.08 4.23 34.58
CA SER A 530 -52.02 5.17 35.20
C SER A 530 -51.43 6.58 35.41
N GLN A 531 -50.16 6.68 35.82
CA GLN A 531 -49.46 7.95 36.00
C GLN A 531 -49.11 8.65 34.69
N SER A 532 -48.85 7.88 33.62
CA SER A 532 -48.64 8.43 32.28
C SER A 532 -49.95 8.95 31.70
N LEU A 533 -51.00 8.13 31.74
CA LEU A 533 -52.35 8.50 31.28
C LEU A 533 -52.85 9.78 31.94
N LYS A 534 -52.66 9.91 33.26
CA LYS A 534 -52.99 11.14 33.99
C LYS A 534 -52.26 12.36 33.43
N ARG A 535 -50.94 12.28 33.23
CA ARG A 535 -50.14 13.38 32.67
C ARG A 535 -50.55 13.73 31.24
N ASP A 536 -50.82 12.73 30.41
CA ASP A 536 -51.20 12.94 29.01
C ASP A 536 -52.61 13.57 28.91
N ILE A 537 -53.54 13.18 29.77
CA ILE A 537 -54.88 13.79 29.88
C ILE A 537 -54.78 15.22 30.44
N ASP A 538 -53.96 15.47 31.47
CA ASP A 538 -53.72 16.81 32.03
C ASP A 538 -53.12 17.75 30.96
N ASN A 539 -52.17 17.25 30.15
CA ASN A 539 -51.60 17.99 29.02
C ASN A 539 -52.64 18.28 27.93
N PHE A 540 -53.53 17.32 27.65
CA PHE A 540 -54.62 17.50 26.70
C PHE A 540 -55.64 18.54 27.18
N GLN A 541 -55.92 18.58 28.48
CA GLN A 541 -56.78 19.57 29.12
C GLN A 541 -56.17 20.99 29.10
N GLY A 542 -54.84 21.12 29.20
CA GLY A 542 -54.16 22.41 29.17
C GLY A 542 -54.22 23.13 27.82
N SER A 543 -54.45 22.40 26.72
CA SER A 543 -54.49 22.92 25.35
C SER A 543 -55.53 22.19 24.46
N PRO A 544 -56.85 22.32 24.74
CA PRO A 544 -57.88 21.51 24.07
C PRO A 544 -57.99 21.79 22.56
N VAL A 545 -57.67 23.03 22.13
CA VAL A 545 -57.88 23.52 20.76
C VAL A 545 -56.59 23.47 19.90
N THR A 546 -55.40 23.47 20.53
CA THR A 546 -54.10 23.46 19.83
C THR A 546 -53.37 22.12 19.90
N SER A 547 -53.90 21.14 20.62
CA SER A 547 -53.31 19.81 20.73
C SER A 547 -53.43 19.03 19.41
N SER A 548 -52.34 18.40 18.96
CA SER A 548 -52.30 17.63 17.72
C SER A 548 -53.26 16.40 17.78
N PRO A 549 -53.96 16.04 16.68
CA PRO A 549 -54.71 14.79 16.56
C PRO A 549 -53.89 13.53 16.91
N ALA A 550 -52.56 13.60 16.79
CA ALA A 550 -51.65 12.54 17.19
C ALA A 550 -51.69 12.23 18.70
N LEU A 551 -51.85 13.26 19.55
CA LEU A 551 -51.92 13.10 21.01
C LEU A 551 -53.23 12.40 21.44
N GLN A 552 -54.33 12.68 20.74
CA GLN A 552 -55.61 12.01 20.94
C GLN A 552 -55.54 10.52 20.60
N GLY A 553 -54.87 10.17 19.49
CA GLY A 553 -54.59 8.78 19.11
C GLY A 553 -53.72 8.06 20.15
N GLN A 554 -52.70 8.74 20.67
CA GLN A 554 -51.80 8.21 21.71
C GLN A 554 -52.53 7.93 23.03
N ILE A 555 -53.40 8.83 23.50
CA ILE A 555 -54.19 8.61 24.72
C ILE A 555 -55.17 7.44 24.53
N SER A 556 -55.82 7.34 23.37
CA SER A 556 -56.73 6.23 23.04
C SER A 556 -56.01 4.87 23.05
N ALA A 557 -54.81 4.79 22.47
CA ALA A 557 -53.99 3.58 22.50
C ALA A 557 -53.52 3.23 23.93
N SER A 558 -53.16 4.24 24.72
CA SER A 558 -52.71 4.07 26.11
C SER A 558 -53.85 3.59 27.02
N LEU A 559 -55.08 4.09 26.84
CA LEU A 559 -56.28 3.59 27.54
C LEU A 559 -56.54 2.12 27.21
N ALA A 560 -56.46 1.73 25.94
CA ALA A 560 -56.65 0.33 25.54
C ALA A 560 -55.58 -0.61 26.13
N SER A 561 -54.32 -0.18 26.14
CA SER A 561 -53.22 -0.93 26.76
C SER A 561 -53.37 -1.06 28.28
N PHE A 562 -53.82 0.00 28.95
CA PHE A 562 -54.07 0.00 30.39
C PHE A 562 -55.20 -0.94 30.77
N ASN A 563 -56.32 -0.94 30.05
CA ASN A 563 -57.41 -1.87 30.30
C ASN A 563 -56.96 -3.34 30.15
N ARG A 564 -56.15 -3.64 29.14
CA ARG A 564 -55.60 -5.00 28.93
C ARG A 564 -54.70 -5.44 30.09
N THR A 565 -53.84 -4.54 30.57
CA THR A 565 -52.96 -4.79 31.72
C THR A 565 -53.76 -5.03 33.01
N ILE A 566 -54.88 -4.31 33.19
CA ILE A 566 -55.79 -4.53 34.32
C ILE A 566 -56.46 -5.91 34.24
N ASP A 567 -56.90 -6.33 33.05
CA ASP A 567 -57.55 -7.63 32.85
C ASP A 567 -56.58 -8.79 33.05
N ASP A 568 -55.32 -8.65 32.61
CA ASP A 568 -54.26 -9.64 32.86
C ASP A 568 -53.92 -9.72 34.36
N TYR A 569 -53.87 -8.58 35.06
CA TYR A 569 -53.68 -8.53 36.51
C TYR A 569 -54.87 -9.13 37.28
N ASP A 570 -56.11 -8.92 36.84
CA ASP A 570 -57.33 -9.53 37.41
C ASP A 570 -57.36 -11.05 37.21
N ALA A 571 -56.95 -11.53 36.04
CA ALA A 571 -56.84 -12.96 35.76
C ALA A 571 -55.82 -13.65 36.68
N MET A 572 -54.70 -12.99 36.97
CA MET A 572 -53.71 -13.50 37.93
C MET A 572 -54.17 -13.37 39.38
N ALA A 573 -54.83 -12.27 39.74
CA ALA A 573 -55.40 -12.06 41.06
C ALA A 573 -56.40 -13.18 41.42
N LYS A 574 -57.23 -13.64 40.47
CA LYS A 574 -58.16 -14.77 40.67
C LYS A 574 -57.45 -16.11 40.89
N ARG A 575 -56.22 -16.27 40.42
CA ARG A 575 -55.40 -17.49 40.53
C ARG A 575 -54.49 -17.50 41.76
N GLU A 576 -54.44 -16.42 42.54
CA GLU A 576 -53.67 -16.36 43.79
C GLU A 576 -54.27 -17.29 44.84
N LEU A 577 -53.42 -18.15 45.42
CA LEU A 577 -53.83 -19.19 46.36
C LEU A 577 -53.88 -18.68 47.81
N ILE A 578 -53.15 -17.60 48.13
CA ILE A 578 -53.10 -17.02 49.48
C ILE A 578 -54.28 -16.06 49.66
N PRO A 579 -55.30 -16.35 50.51
CA PRO A 579 -56.54 -15.57 50.59
C PRO A 579 -56.30 -14.08 50.91
N ALA A 580 -55.39 -13.78 51.85
CA ALA A 580 -55.07 -12.41 52.24
C ALA A 580 -54.37 -11.60 51.13
N LYS A 581 -53.61 -12.24 50.25
CA LYS A 581 -52.99 -11.58 49.08
C LYS A 581 -53.99 -11.46 47.93
N GLN A 582 -54.86 -12.45 47.77
CA GLN A 582 -55.94 -12.45 46.80
C GLN A 582 -56.91 -11.29 47.03
N GLU A 583 -57.32 -11.02 48.27
CA GLU A 583 -58.19 -9.87 48.60
C GLU A 583 -57.52 -8.54 48.28
N LYS A 584 -56.25 -8.35 48.67
CA LYS A 584 -55.49 -7.14 48.34
C LYS A 584 -55.31 -6.94 46.84
N ALA A 585 -55.11 -8.03 46.09
CA ALA A 585 -55.00 -7.96 44.63
C ALA A 585 -56.35 -7.56 43.98
N LYS A 586 -57.47 -8.11 44.47
CA LYS A 586 -58.83 -7.73 44.03
C LYS A 586 -59.15 -6.27 44.33
N GLU A 587 -58.74 -5.76 45.49
CA GLU A 587 -58.89 -4.34 45.86
C GLU A 587 -58.09 -3.42 44.91
N ARG A 588 -56.85 -3.81 44.58
CA ARG A 588 -56.01 -3.08 43.61
C ARG A 588 -56.63 -3.08 42.19
N VAL A 589 -57.16 -4.21 41.73
CA VAL A 589 -57.89 -4.30 40.45
C VAL A 589 -59.08 -3.35 40.46
N LYS A 590 -59.86 -3.31 41.56
CA LYS A 590 -61.00 -2.40 41.70
C LYS A 590 -60.56 -0.94 41.58
N ASN A 591 -59.49 -0.55 42.26
CA ASN A 591 -58.95 0.82 42.18
C ASN A 591 -58.49 1.19 40.76
N PHE A 592 -57.78 0.28 40.06
CA PHE A 592 -57.38 0.54 38.68
C PHE A 592 -58.56 0.61 37.71
N ARG A 593 -59.61 -0.19 37.90
CA ARG A 593 -60.84 -0.09 37.09
C ARG A 593 -61.59 1.23 37.32
N THR A 594 -61.61 1.74 38.56
CA THR A 594 -62.15 3.06 38.85
C THR A 594 -61.33 4.15 38.15
N GLN A 595 -60.00 4.11 38.25
CA GLN A 595 -59.11 5.05 37.57
C GLN A 595 -59.27 5.01 36.04
N TYR A 596 -59.40 3.81 35.46
CA TYR A 596 -59.65 3.67 34.03
C TYR A 596 -60.97 4.34 33.61
N SER A 597 -62.05 4.14 34.37
CA SER A 597 -63.33 4.79 34.10
C SER A 597 -63.21 6.31 34.20
N GLU A 598 -62.54 6.82 35.22
CA GLU A 598 -62.32 8.27 35.40
C GLU A 598 -61.51 8.87 34.24
N PHE A 599 -60.42 8.22 33.84
CA PHE A 599 -59.60 8.68 32.72
C PHE A 599 -60.37 8.63 31.39
N LYS A 600 -61.18 7.59 31.18
CA LYS A 600 -62.02 7.48 29.99
C LYS A 600 -63.09 8.58 29.96
N ASP A 601 -63.80 8.81 31.05
CA ASP A 601 -64.83 9.84 31.13
C ASP A 601 -64.25 11.26 30.99
N GLN A 602 -63.06 11.51 31.56
CA GLN A 602 -62.35 12.78 31.39
C GLN A 602 -61.92 12.98 29.94
N PHE A 603 -61.36 11.95 29.32
CA PHE A 603 -60.93 12.01 27.93
C PHE A 603 -62.11 12.20 26.97
N ASP A 604 -63.22 11.48 27.17
CA ASP A 604 -64.44 11.62 26.34
C ASP A 604 -65.06 13.03 26.48
N LYS A 605 -65.04 13.62 27.69
CA LYS A 605 -65.46 15.02 27.90
C LYS A 605 -64.56 16.01 27.18
N LEU A 606 -63.24 15.86 27.28
CA LEU A 606 -62.28 16.75 26.62
C LEU A 606 -62.34 16.61 25.10
N LYS A 607 -62.57 15.39 24.60
CA LYS A 607 -62.80 15.11 23.19
C LYS A 607 -64.05 15.82 22.68
N ASN A 608 -65.17 15.73 23.40
CA ASN A 608 -66.41 16.43 23.03
C ASN A 608 -66.23 17.96 23.09
N GLN A 609 -65.53 18.50 24.09
CA GLN A 609 -65.23 19.95 24.17
C GLN A 609 -64.40 20.44 22.99
N ARG A 610 -63.45 19.63 22.52
CA ARG A 610 -62.69 19.93 21.31
C ARG A 610 -63.56 19.82 20.06
N GLU A 611 -64.35 18.78 19.90
CA GLU A 611 -65.26 18.63 18.76
C GLU A 611 -66.27 19.80 18.70
N GLU A 612 -66.73 20.28 19.85
CA GLU A 612 -67.53 21.50 19.99
C GLU A 612 -66.73 22.77 19.62
N ALA A 613 -65.47 22.91 20.04
CA ALA A 613 -64.61 24.04 19.68
C ALA A 613 -64.24 24.04 18.18
N ASP A 614 -63.97 22.88 17.59
CA ASP A 614 -63.70 22.69 16.17
C ASP A 614 -64.96 22.96 15.35
N THR A 615 -66.14 22.52 15.80
CA THR A 615 -67.41 22.90 15.15
C THR A 615 -67.73 24.38 15.31
N LEU A 616 -67.39 25.02 16.43
CA LEU A 616 -67.53 26.48 16.60
C LEU A 616 -66.54 27.27 15.73
N SER A 617 -65.30 26.79 15.60
CA SER A 617 -64.28 27.34 14.71
C SER A 617 -64.70 27.20 13.25
N ASN A 618 -65.12 26.00 12.82
CA ASN A 618 -65.64 25.75 11.48
C ASN A 618 -66.90 26.57 11.21
N ARG A 619 -67.77 26.74 12.21
CA ARG A 619 -68.97 27.58 12.11
C ARG A 619 -68.61 29.07 12.04
N ASN A 620 -67.54 29.53 12.69
CA ASN A 620 -67.01 30.89 12.58
C ASN A 620 -66.29 31.13 11.24
N GLU A 621 -65.57 30.14 10.69
CA GLU A 621 -65.03 30.17 9.32
C GLU A 621 -66.15 30.20 8.27
N LEU A 622 -67.22 29.42 8.49
CA LEU A 622 -68.44 29.43 7.66
C LEU A 622 -69.22 30.75 7.79
N SER A 623 -69.19 31.40 8.95
CA SER A 623 -69.87 32.69 9.21
C SER A 623 -69.04 33.90 8.76
N GLY A 624 -67.70 33.77 8.69
CA GLY A 624 -66.77 34.77 8.18
C GLY A 624 -66.79 34.92 6.65
N ARG A 625 -67.46 34.00 5.94
CA ARG A 625 -67.70 34.10 4.50
C ARG A 625 -69.09 34.70 4.21
N ARG A 626 -69.24 36.01 4.46
CA ARG A 626 -70.27 36.81 3.77
C ARG A 626 -69.66 38.05 3.13
N GLY A 627 -69.38 37.91 1.84
CA GLY A 627 -69.13 38.96 0.88
C GLY A 627 -69.28 38.41 -0.54
N HIS A 628 -70.53 38.40 -1.05
CA HIS A 628 -70.95 38.36 -2.47
C HIS A 628 -70.64 37.08 -3.29
N SER A 629 -71.65 36.22 -3.51
CA SER A 629 -72.44 36.06 -4.77
C SER A 629 -71.74 35.14 -5.81
N SER A 630 -72.33 34.11 -6.42
CA SER A 630 -73.74 33.69 -6.57
C SER A 630 -73.78 32.31 -7.29
N ALA A 631 -74.67 31.44 -6.84
CA ALA A 631 -75.40 30.39 -7.55
C ALA A 631 -74.65 29.46 -8.55
N THR A 632 -74.36 28.26 -8.08
CA THR A 632 -74.33 27.00 -8.84
C THR A 632 -75.72 26.63 -9.41
N PRO A 633 -75.81 26.09 -10.64
CA PRO A 633 -77.03 25.47 -11.14
C PRO A 633 -77.25 24.07 -10.56
N ASP A 634 -78.53 23.75 -10.43
CA ASP A 634 -79.12 22.49 -10.04
C ASP A 634 -78.74 21.28 -10.90
N ASN A 635 -78.87 20.11 -10.27
CA ASN A 635 -78.92 18.78 -10.86
C ASN A 635 -80.04 18.64 -11.92
N PRO A 636 -79.75 18.19 -13.16
CA PRO A 636 -80.77 17.72 -14.09
C PRO A 636 -80.67 16.20 -14.29
N TYR A 637 -81.63 15.47 -13.71
CA TYR A 637 -82.05 14.07 -14.01
C TYR A 637 -81.13 12.95 -13.48
N SER A 638 -81.35 12.27 -12.34
CA SER A 638 -82.51 11.49 -11.87
C SER A 638 -82.98 10.34 -12.81
N TYR A 639 -82.83 9.09 -12.33
CA TYR A 639 -83.37 7.81 -12.85
C TYR A 639 -82.73 7.35 -14.20
N SER A 640 -82.49 6.07 -14.53
CA SER A 640 -83.09 4.78 -14.20
C SER A 640 -82.21 3.60 -14.69
N THR A 641 -82.50 2.43 -14.16
CA THR A 641 -82.11 1.02 -14.46
C THR A 641 -81.91 0.61 -15.96
N PRO A 642 -81.25 -0.55 -16.24
CA PRO A 642 -80.78 -1.02 -17.57
C PRO A 642 -81.91 -1.79 -18.34
N PRO A 643 -81.84 -2.11 -19.67
CA PRO A 643 -81.04 -3.23 -20.21
C PRO A 643 -80.68 -3.23 -21.75
N ALA A 644 -79.82 -4.17 -22.12
CA ALA A 644 -79.69 -4.99 -23.36
C ALA A 644 -80.23 -4.58 -24.76
N ALA A 645 -79.43 -4.99 -25.77
CA ALA A 645 -79.78 -5.69 -27.02
C ALA A 645 -79.53 -4.97 -28.38
N ALA A 646 -78.52 -5.51 -29.09
CA ALA A 646 -78.43 -5.86 -30.51
C ALA A 646 -79.23 -5.06 -31.58
N ASN A 647 -78.51 -4.60 -32.62
CA ASN A 647 -78.74 -5.09 -33.99
C ASN A 647 -77.65 -4.65 -35.00
N ARG A 648 -77.24 -5.63 -35.80
CA ARG A 648 -76.58 -5.55 -37.13
C ARG A 648 -77.52 -4.85 -38.15
N PRO A 649 -77.09 -4.37 -39.36
CA PRO A 649 -76.34 -5.14 -40.37
C PRO A 649 -75.40 -4.38 -41.33
N ALA A 650 -74.81 -5.17 -42.22
CA ALA A 650 -73.76 -4.90 -43.19
C ALA A 650 -74.22 -4.19 -44.49
N GLY A 651 -73.27 -3.61 -45.24
CA GLY A 651 -73.48 -3.16 -46.63
C GLY A 651 -72.28 -2.47 -47.30
N SER A 652 -71.45 -3.27 -47.97
CA SER A 652 -70.59 -3.08 -49.17
C SER A 652 -70.09 -1.71 -49.70
N THR A 653 -68.80 -1.75 -50.11
CA THR A 653 -68.14 -1.22 -51.34
C THR A 653 -67.70 0.24 -51.51
N ALA A 654 -66.38 0.42 -51.36
CA ALA A 654 -65.37 0.86 -52.36
C ALA A 654 -65.17 2.35 -52.79
N PHE A 655 -63.89 2.76 -52.67
CA PHE A 655 -63.08 3.82 -53.33
C PHE A 655 -63.21 5.31 -52.94
N GLY A 656 -62.10 5.88 -52.40
CA GLY A 656 -61.70 7.28 -52.61
C GLY A 656 -61.01 8.03 -51.43
N ALA A 657 -59.70 8.27 -51.56
CA ALA A 657 -58.83 9.29 -50.90
C ALA A 657 -58.25 9.05 -49.47
N PRO A 658 -56.92 9.24 -49.27
CA PRO A 658 -56.26 9.19 -47.95
C PRO A 658 -55.95 10.60 -47.39
N LEU A 659 -56.21 10.84 -46.10
CA LEU A 659 -55.76 12.02 -45.34
C LEU A 659 -54.99 11.59 -44.07
N THR A 660 -53.67 11.77 -44.17
CA THR A 660 -52.62 12.05 -43.17
C THR A 660 -52.85 11.79 -41.68
N SER A 661 -52.05 10.87 -41.14
CA SER A 661 -51.83 10.54 -39.71
C SER A 661 -50.71 11.38 -39.06
N SER A 662 -50.87 12.70 -38.97
CA SER A 662 -49.83 13.59 -38.39
C SER A 662 -50.21 14.26 -37.06
N ASN A 663 -51.42 14.06 -36.53
CA ASN A 663 -51.86 14.76 -35.30
C ASN A 663 -51.79 13.93 -34.01
N LEU A 664 -51.73 12.60 -34.07
CA LEU A 664 -51.72 11.73 -32.87
C LEU A 664 -50.34 11.55 -32.21
N THR A 665 -49.25 11.79 -32.94
CA THR A 665 -47.87 11.70 -32.42
C THR A 665 -47.39 13.00 -31.77
N ARG A 666 -47.97 14.15 -32.12
CA ARG A 666 -47.57 15.45 -31.55
C ARG A 666 -48.19 15.71 -30.19
N GLU A 667 -49.47 15.35 -29.99
CA GLU A 667 -50.13 15.45 -28.68
C GLU A 667 -49.53 14.49 -27.65
N SER A 668 -49.19 13.26 -28.06
CA SER A 668 -48.55 12.28 -27.17
C SER A 668 -47.13 12.68 -26.79
N HIS A 669 -46.36 13.30 -27.69
CA HIS A 669 -45.05 13.86 -27.38
C HIS A 669 -45.16 15.09 -26.45
N ALA A 670 -46.11 15.99 -26.70
CA ALA A 670 -46.35 17.16 -25.86
C ALA A 670 -46.77 16.77 -24.43
N LEU A 671 -47.59 15.72 -24.28
CA LEU A 671 -47.97 15.17 -22.96
C LEU A 671 -46.77 14.54 -22.25
N HIS A 672 -45.88 13.84 -22.96
CA HIS A 672 -44.64 13.31 -22.37
C HIS A 672 -43.69 14.42 -21.95
N GLU A 673 -43.55 15.46 -22.76
CA GLU A 673 -42.70 16.62 -22.47
C GLU A 673 -43.23 17.43 -21.29
N GLN A 674 -44.56 17.60 -21.19
CA GLN A 674 -45.20 18.24 -20.05
C GLN A 674 -45.04 17.42 -18.77
N THR A 675 -45.16 16.08 -18.87
CA THR A 675 -44.95 15.19 -17.72
C THR A 675 -43.48 15.16 -17.28
N PHE A 676 -42.55 15.23 -18.24
CA PHE A 676 -41.12 15.32 -17.99
C PHE A 676 -40.76 16.66 -17.33
N LEU A 677 -41.28 17.78 -17.85
CA LEU A 677 -41.08 19.11 -17.27
C LEU A 677 -41.68 19.21 -15.87
N SER A 678 -42.86 18.62 -15.62
CA SER A 678 -43.46 18.56 -14.28
C SER A 678 -42.57 17.80 -13.30
N ARG A 679 -42.08 16.61 -13.68
CA ARG A 679 -41.17 15.82 -12.82
C ARG A 679 -39.82 16.50 -12.60
N THR A 680 -39.33 17.25 -13.58
CA THR A 680 -38.08 18.00 -13.47
C THR A 680 -38.24 19.20 -12.55
N ASN A 681 -39.38 19.90 -12.60
CA ASN A 681 -39.72 20.97 -11.65
C ASN A 681 -39.88 20.43 -10.23
N ASP A 682 -40.58 19.31 -10.03
CA ASP A 682 -40.72 18.69 -8.72
C ASP A 682 -39.36 18.28 -8.13
N ALA A 683 -38.47 17.73 -8.96
CA ALA A 683 -37.10 17.39 -8.56
C ALA A 683 -36.26 18.64 -8.26
N LEU A 684 -36.38 19.70 -9.06
CA LEU A 684 -35.71 20.99 -8.82
C LEU A 684 -36.19 21.66 -7.53
N ASP A 685 -37.50 21.60 -7.24
CA ASP A 685 -38.07 22.11 -5.99
C ASP A 685 -37.60 21.29 -4.79
N GLU A 686 -37.45 19.96 -4.93
CA GLU A 686 -36.84 19.10 -3.91
C GLU A 686 -35.36 19.44 -3.69
N PHE A 687 -34.60 19.70 -4.76
CA PHE A 687 -33.21 20.14 -4.67
C PHE A 687 -33.07 21.54 -4.05
N LEU A 688 -33.97 22.46 -4.36
CA LEU A 688 -34.02 23.80 -3.76
C LEU A 688 -34.49 23.75 -2.29
N ALA A 689 -35.35 22.80 -1.92
CA ALA A 689 -35.74 22.55 -0.53
C ALA A 689 -34.58 21.96 0.28
N ARG A 690 -33.84 20.99 -0.27
CA ARG A 690 -32.60 20.48 0.34
C ARG A 690 -31.52 21.55 0.43
N GLY A 691 -31.37 22.38 -0.61
CA GLY A 691 -30.45 23.51 -0.61
C GLY A 691 -30.79 24.55 0.46
N ARG A 692 -32.08 24.88 0.64
CA ARG A 692 -32.55 25.77 1.71
C ARG A 692 -32.33 25.17 3.10
N ALA A 693 -32.60 23.89 3.30
CA ALA A 693 -32.34 23.20 4.57
C ALA A 693 -30.85 23.20 4.92
N VAL A 694 -29.96 22.95 3.96
CA VAL A 694 -28.50 23.02 4.14
C VAL A 694 -28.04 24.45 4.42
N GLN A 695 -28.67 25.45 3.80
CA GLN A 695 -28.34 26.87 4.03
C GLN A 695 -28.80 27.36 5.41
N GLU A 696 -29.94 26.89 5.91
CA GLU A 696 -30.41 27.10 7.28
C GLU A 696 -29.52 26.39 8.31
N GLU A 697 -29.03 25.19 8.00
CA GLU A 697 -28.08 24.44 8.82
C GLU A 697 -26.69 25.11 8.87
N LEU A 698 -26.24 25.70 7.76
CA LEU A 698 -25.02 26.52 7.68
C LEU A 698 -25.15 27.84 8.45
N ALA A 699 -26.32 28.49 8.40
CA ALA A 699 -26.61 29.68 9.19
C ALA A 699 -26.64 29.36 10.69
N MET A 700 -27.21 28.21 11.07
CA MET A 700 -27.16 27.69 12.43
C MET A 700 -25.73 27.37 12.88
N ASN A 701 -24.93 26.70 12.05
CA ASN A 701 -23.52 26.39 12.35
C ASN A 701 -22.67 27.65 12.58
N LYS A 702 -22.95 28.76 11.87
CA LYS A 702 -22.27 30.05 12.09
C LYS A 702 -22.67 30.71 13.42
N LEU A 703 -23.92 30.53 13.85
CA LEU A 703 -24.38 30.95 15.18
C LEU A 703 -23.76 30.07 16.28
N THR A 704 -23.71 28.75 16.09
CA THR A 704 -23.08 27.81 17.01
C THR A 704 -21.59 28.11 17.17
N LEU A 705 -20.88 28.44 16.08
CA LEU A 705 -19.46 28.85 16.12
C LEU A 705 -19.27 30.18 16.86
N LYS A 706 -20.17 31.16 16.68
CA LYS A 706 -20.14 32.41 17.46
C LYS A 706 -20.39 32.19 18.95
N ASP A 707 -21.34 31.33 19.30
CA ASP A 707 -21.62 30.98 20.71
C ASP A 707 -20.48 30.16 21.32
N THR A 708 -19.85 29.29 20.54
CA THR A 708 -18.66 28.53 20.96
C THR A 708 -17.47 29.46 21.18
N GLN A 709 -17.27 30.45 20.31
CA GLN A 709 -16.25 31.49 20.47
C GLN A 709 -16.52 32.31 21.73
N ARG A 710 -17.77 32.72 21.99
CA ARG A 710 -18.17 33.44 23.21
C ARG A 710 -17.90 32.63 24.48
N ARG A 711 -18.18 31.33 24.46
CA ARG A 711 -17.90 30.39 25.57
C ARG A 711 -16.40 30.23 25.79
N LEU A 712 -15.61 30.10 24.73
CA LEU A 712 -14.14 30.03 24.82
C LEU A 712 -13.53 31.31 25.40
N TYR A 713 -14.05 32.48 25.03
CA TYR A 713 -13.67 33.77 25.64
C TYR A 713 -14.01 33.84 27.13
N THR A 714 -15.17 33.31 27.53
CA THR A 714 -15.61 33.27 28.93
C THR A 714 -14.74 32.32 29.76
N VAL A 715 -14.38 31.17 29.19
CA VAL A 715 -13.47 30.18 29.82
C VAL A 715 -12.06 30.74 29.96
N ALA A 716 -11.53 31.45 28.96
CA ALA A 716 -10.21 32.08 29.02
C ALA A 716 -10.12 33.16 30.12
N ASN A 717 -11.18 33.97 30.30
CA ASN A 717 -11.26 34.91 31.42
C ASN A 717 -11.34 34.20 32.78
N THR A 718 -12.01 33.05 32.85
CA THR A 718 -12.11 32.25 34.09
C THR A 718 -10.77 31.60 34.46
N LEU A 719 -9.92 31.33 33.46
CA LEU A 719 -8.56 30.80 33.61
C LEU A 719 -7.50 31.90 33.86
N GLY A 720 -7.91 33.15 34.09
CA GLY A 720 -7.00 34.25 34.46
C GLY A 720 -6.17 34.81 33.29
N ILE A 721 -6.52 34.48 32.05
CA ILE A 721 -5.83 35.02 30.87
C ILE A 721 -6.36 36.44 30.61
N SER A 722 -5.48 37.43 30.68
CA SER A 722 -5.88 38.84 30.51
C SER A 722 -6.40 39.11 29.08
N GLY A 723 -7.37 40.01 28.95
CA GLY A 723 -7.90 40.41 27.64
C GLY A 723 -6.85 41.01 26.71
N ASP A 724 -5.73 41.50 27.24
CA ASP A 724 -4.60 42.01 26.46
C ASP A 724 -3.74 40.88 25.89
N THR A 725 -3.64 39.74 26.59
CA THR A 725 -2.97 38.54 26.08
C THR A 725 -3.76 37.92 24.93
N ILE A 726 -5.09 37.88 25.01
CA ILE A 726 -5.92 37.35 23.91
C ILE A 726 -5.85 38.27 22.68
N ARG A 727 -5.88 39.59 22.88
CA ARG A 727 -5.67 40.56 21.80
C ARG A 727 -4.26 40.48 21.21
N MET A 728 -3.23 40.19 22.01
CA MET A 728 -1.87 39.95 21.52
C MET A 728 -1.81 38.68 20.64
N ILE A 729 -2.53 37.62 21.00
CA ILE A 729 -2.61 36.38 20.20
C ILE A 729 -3.37 36.62 18.90
N GLU A 730 -4.51 37.33 18.94
CA GLU A 730 -5.24 37.71 17.71
C GLU A 730 -4.44 38.68 16.83
N ARG A 731 -3.64 39.57 17.43
CA ARG A 731 -2.73 40.47 16.71
C ARG A 731 -1.60 39.68 16.05
N ARG A 732 -1.00 38.70 16.75
CA ARG A 732 0.02 37.81 16.16
C ARG A 732 -0.54 36.91 15.07
N ALA A 733 -1.74 36.35 15.23
CA ALA A 733 -2.36 35.54 14.18
C ALA A 733 -2.69 36.38 12.92
N LYS A 734 -3.01 37.67 13.08
CA LYS A 734 -3.15 38.61 11.96
C LYS A 734 -1.81 39.08 11.39
N GLU A 735 -0.79 39.25 12.23
CA GLU A 735 0.58 39.59 11.82
C GLU A 735 1.25 38.42 11.07
N ASP A 736 0.96 37.16 11.41
CA ASP A 736 1.44 35.97 10.68
C ASP A 736 0.83 35.88 9.27
N ASN A 737 -0.47 36.20 9.11
CA ASN A 737 -1.09 36.34 7.79
C ASN A 737 -0.54 37.55 7.01
N ALA A 738 -0.13 38.62 7.70
CA ALA A 738 0.47 39.80 7.06
C ALA A 738 1.96 39.56 6.68
N LEU A 739 2.66 38.69 7.41
CA LEU A 739 3.99 38.18 7.05
C LEU A 739 3.91 37.27 5.81
N GLU A 740 2.89 36.42 5.72
CA GLU A 740 2.58 35.65 4.50
C GLU A 740 2.24 36.57 3.31
N LEU A 741 1.43 37.62 3.51
CA LEU A 741 1.13 38.59 2.44
C LEU A 741 2.31 39.49 2.07
N SER A 742 3.21 39.80 3.01
CA SER A 742 4.43 40.58 2.73
C SER A 742 5.49 39.76 2.01
N ALA A 743 5.57 38.44 2.27
CA ALA A 743 6.39 37.51 1.50
C ALA A 743 5.84 37.34 0.08
N ILE A 744 4.51 37.32 -0.08
CA ILE A 744 3.85 37.33 -1.40
C ILE A 744 4.12 38.66 -2.12
N CYS A 745 4.03 39.81 -1.46
CA CYS A 745 4.30 41.11 -2.12
C CYS A 745 5.79 41.36 -2.43
N LEU A 746 6.72 40.85 -1.61
CA LEU A 746 8.17 40.92 -1.91
C LEU A 746 8.57 39.97 -3.04
N SER A 747 7.87 38.84 -3.23
CA SER A 747 8.04 37.94 -4.39
C SER A 747 7.46 38.50 -5.70
N MET A 748 6.64 39.56 -5.65
CA MET A 748 6.00 40.15 -6.83
C MET A 748 6.76 41.32 -7.45
N SER A 749 8.01 41.59 -7.04
CA SER A 749 8.83 42.68 -7.60
C SER A 749 10.22 42.27 -8.10
N THR A 750 10.49 40.97 -8.22
CA THR A 750 11.68 40.46 -8.90
C THR A 750 11.25 39.52 -10.02
N THR A 751 11.35 39.98 -11.26
CA THR A 751 11.24 39.17 -12.48
C THR A 751 12.36 38.13 -12.52
N GLU A 752 12.14 36.95 -11.93
CA GLU A 752 12.95 35.75 -12.13
C GLU A 752 12.06 34.49 -12.15
N ALA A 753 12.38 33.56 -13.05
CA ALA A 753 11.50 32.55 -13.63
C ALA A 753 10.89 31.53 -12.64
N SER A 754 9.61 31.22 -12.84
CA SER A 754 8.90 30.10 -12.19
C SER A 754 9.57 28.76 -12.51
N GLU A 755 9.84 27.92 -11.50
CA GLU A 755 10.30 26.54 -11.72
C GLU A 755 9.25 25.73 -12.50
N PRO A 756 9.65 24.95 -13.52
CA PRO A 756 8.72 24.18 -14.35
C PRO A 756 8.03 23.05 -13.56
N PRO A 757 6.78 22.69 -13.90
CA PRO A 757 6.02 21.68 -13.18
C PRO A 757 6.65 20.27 -13.31
N VAL A 758 6.64 19.53 -12.20
CA VAL A 758 7.08 18.13 -12.15
C VAL A 758 6.03 17.24 -12.82
N LEU A 759 6.43 16.53 -13.87
CA LEU A 759 5.57 15.60 -14.63
C LEU A 759 5.49 14.23 -13.96
N ARG A 760 6.66 13.65 -13.64
CA ARG A 760 6.78 12.30 -13.05
C ARG A 760 8.11 12.15 -12.30
N GLN A 761 8.14 11.33 -11.26
CA GLN A 761 9.39 10.88 -10.63
C GLN A 761 10.13 9.89 -11.53
N ALA A 762 11.45 10.04 -11.69
CA ALA A 762 12.22 9.07 -12.47
C ALA A 762 12.14 7.70 -11.79
N GLY A 763 11.97 6.65 -12.59
CA GLY A 763 12.01 5.26 -12.17
C GLY A 763 13.42 4.77 -11.90
N MET A 764 13.55 3.53 -11.47
CA MET A 764 14.82 2.97 -11.02
C MET A 764 15.89 2.91 -12.11
N ILE A 765 15.54 2.46 -13.32
CA ILE A 765 16.46 2.39 -14.47
C ILE A 765 16.90 3.79 -14.89
N GLU A 766 15.92 4.69 -15.01
CA GLU A 766 16.13 6.09 -15.40
C GLU A 766 17.07 6.79 -14.39
N ARG A 767 16.88 6.55 -13.07
CA ARG A 767 17.76 7.05 -12.00
C ARG A 767 19.21 6.59 -12.17
N PHE A 768 19.46 5.36 -12.61
CA PHE A 768 20.83 4.87 -12.81
C PHE A 768 21.55 5.67 -13.91
N HIS A 769 20.87 5.95 -15.02
CA HIS A 769 21.44 6.73 -16.12
C HIS A 769 21.60 8.21 -15.76
N ILE A 770 20.65 8.79 -15.01
CA ILE A 770 20.70 10.17 -14.52
C ILE A 770 21.87 10.38 -13.57
N ILE A 771 22.03 9.49 -12.58
CA ILE A 771 23.11 9.61 -11.57
C ILE A 771 24.48 9.46 -12.22
N ARG A 772 24.65 8.52 -13.16
CA ARG A 772 25.90 8.35 -13.92
C ARG A 772 26.27 9.63 -14.68
N SER A 773 25.29 10.27 -15.34
CA SER A 773 25.51 11.56 -16.01
C SER A 773 25.91 12.65 -15.01
N SER A 774 25.26 12.69 -13.83
CA SER A 774 25.51 13.71 -12.80
C SER A 774 26.94 13.71 -12.24
N ILE A 775 27.65 12.58 -12.35
CA ILE A 775 29.04 12.40 -11.94
C ILE A 775 30.02 12.44 -13.12
N ASN A 776 29.62 13.01 -14.26
CA ASN A 776 30.38 13.13 -15.51
C ASN A 776 30.65 11.80 -16.24
N PHE A 777 29.79 10.78 -16.08
CA PHE A 777 29.85 9.58 -16.92
C PHE A 777 28.89 9.71 -18.10
N TYR A 778 29.46 9.84 -19.30
CA TYR A 778 28.68 9.91 -20.54
C TYR A 778 27.88 8.62 -20.74
N ASN A 779 26.57 8.74 -20.98
CA ASN A 779 25.70 7.64 -21.43
C ASN A 779 24.92 8.10 -22.65
N ASN A 780 25.65 8.44 -23.71
CA ASN A 780 25.06 8.87 -24.97
C ASN A 780 24.82 7.65 -25.86
N VAL A 781 23.63 7.57 -26.44
CA VAL A 781 23.33 6.68 -27.57
C VAL A 781 23.45 7.49 -28.82
N VAL A 782 24.12 6.96 -29.84
CA VAL A 782 24.12 7.56 -31.18
C VAL A 782 23.67 6.53 -32.19
N VAL A 783 22.54 6.82 -32.84
CA VAL A 783 22.13 6.14 -34.07
C VAL A 783 22.30 7.14 -35.20
N SER A 784 23.02 6.73 -36.24
CA SER A 784 23.35 7.56 -37.39
C SER A 784 22.87 6.86 -38.64
N ALA A 785 22.21 7.56 -39.54
CA ALA A 785 21.67 6.98 -40.77
C ALA A 785 22.08 7.80 -41.99
N SER A 786 22.46 7.09 -43.06
CA SER A 786 22.69 7.61 -44.40
C SER A 786 21.35 7.65 -45.12
N TYR A 787 20.95 8.83 -45.56
CA TYR A 787 19.72 9.08 -46.32
C TYR A 787 20.09 9.41 -47.75
N SER A 788 19.31 8.91 -48.71
CA SER A 788 19.43 9.31 -50.11
C SER A 788 18.12 9.88 -50.62
N THR A 789 18.19 11.03 -51.30
CA THR A 789 17.02 11.73 -51.87
C THR A 789 17.35 12.36 -53.22
N ALA A 790 16.33 12.48 -54.07
CA ALA A 790 16.41 13.22 -55.33
C ALA A 790 16.23 14.75 -55.16
N VAL A 791 15.79 15.20 -53.97
CA VAL A 791 15.51 16.61 -53.68
C VAL A 791 16.27 17.04 -52.42
N PRO A 792 17.12 18.09 -52.46
CA PRO A 792 17.81 18.58 -51.27
C PRO A 792 16.83 19.15 -50.24
N ILE A 793 17.15 18.99 -48.95
CA ILE A 793 16.35 19.50 -47.85
C ILE A 793 16.82 20.91 -47.45
N THR A 794 15.88 21.80 -47.17
CA THR A 794 16.21 23.06 -46.49
C THR A 794 16.23 22.87 -44.96
N PRO A 795 16.98 23.68 -44.20
CA PRO A 795 16.94 23.62 -42.73
C PRO A 795 15.51 23.73 -42.16
N ASP A 796 14.64 24.53 -42.79
CA ASP A 796 13.25 24.70 -42.37
C ASP A 796 12.40 23.43 -42.60
N ASP A 797 12.60 22.73 -43.71
CA ASP A 797 11.94 21.44 -43.97
C ASP A 797 12.33 20.40 -42.92
N PHE A 798 13.60 20.41 -42.52
CA PHE A 798 14.11 19.52 -41.50
C PHE A 798 13.52 19.83 -40.12
N ILE A 799 13.46 21.11 -39.74
CA ILE A 799 12.83 21.54 -38.48
C ILE A 799 11.34 21.18 -38.48
N ARG A 800 10.61 21.37 -39.59
CA ARG A 800 9.20 20.95 -39.70
C ARG A 800 9.02 19.45 -39.53
N ALA A 801 9.90 18.64 -40.12
CA ALA A 801 9.87 17.20 -39.90
C ALA A 801 10.10 16.84 -38.42
N LEU A 802 11.00 17.54 -37.74
CA LEU A 802 11.26 17.35 -36.31
C LEU A 802 10.10 17.76 -35.41
N HIS A 803 9.35 18.82 -35.73
CA HIS A 803 8.09 19.15 -35.04
C HIS A 803 7.11 17.97 -35.06
N SER A 804 6.99 17.29 -36.20
CA SER A 804 6.15 16.10 -36.34
C SER A 804 6.66 14.95 -35.46
N VAL A 805 7.97 14.71 -35.43
CA VAL A 805 8.60 13.68 -34.58
C VAL A 805 8.38 13.99 -33.09
N LEU A 806 8.55 15.23 -32.64
CA LEU A 806 8.33 15.63 -31.24
C LEU A 806 6.87 15.49 -30.81
N LYS A 807 5.93 15.72 -31.74
CA LYS A 807 4.50 15.51 -31.49
C LYS A 807 4.15 14.02 -31.35
N GLU A 808 4.78 13.15 -32.14
CA GLU A 808 4.60 11.70 -32.02
C GLU A 808 5.31 11.12 -30.77
N HIS A 809 6.39 11.75 -30.30
CA HIS A 809 7.23 11.25 -29.20
C HIS A 809 7.42 12.26 -28.05
N PRO A 810 6.45 12.36 -27.13
CA PRO A 810 6.46 13.26 -25.96
C PRO A 810 7.73 13.23 -25.09
N VAL A 811 8.40 12.07 -24.99
CA VAL A 811 9.60 11.87 -24.17
C VAL A 811 10.81 12.72 -24.63
N LEU A 812 10.80 13.20 -25.87
CA LEU A 812 11.84 14.10 -26.39
C LEU A 812 11.65 15.55 -25.91
N SER A 813 10.55 15.84 -25.21
CA SER A 813 10.17 17.20 -24.77
C SER A 813 10.32 17.44 -23.27
N VAL A 814 11.07 16.58 -22.57
CA VAL A 814 11.27 16.65 -21.12
C VAL A 814 12.69 17.00 -20.72
N GLY A 815 12.81 17.68 -19.58
CA GLY A 815 14.04 17.87 -18.84
C GLY A 815 14.05 17.03 -17.56
N ILE A 816 15.18 17.02 -16.86
CA ILE A 816 15.40 16.32 -15.61
C ILE A 816 15.83 17.30 -14.54
N GLN A 817 15.06 17.34 -13.45
CA GLN A 817 15.39 18.10 -12.25
C GLN A 817 16.14 17.22 -11.26
N LEU A 818 17.39 17.60 -11.00
CA LEU A 818 18.18 17.05 -9.89
C LEU A 818 17.83 17.83 -8.62
N SER A 819 17.36 17.14 -7.59
CA SER A 819 17.08 17.77 -6.29
C SER A 819 18.36 18.32 -5.66
N LYS A 820 18.26 19.49 -5.02
CA LYS A 820 19.35 20.07 -4.19
C LYS A 820 19.64 19.23 -2.95
N ASP A 821 18.64 18.50 -2.45
CA ASP A 821 18.80 17.51 -1.39
C ASP A 821 19.13 16.14 -2.00
N LYS A 822 20.27 15.57 -1.61
CA LYS A 822 20.78 14.27 -2.09
C LYS A 822 19.85 13.09 -1.75
N ALA A 823 18.91 13.26 -0.82
CA ALA A 823 17.97 12.23 -0.41
C ALA A 823 16.72 12.13 -1.31
N THR A 824 16.48 13.11 -2.17
CA THR A 824 15.27 13.16 -3.03
C THR A 824 15.62 12.63 -4.43
N PRO A 825 14.83 11.69 -4.98
CA PRO A 825 15.09 11.16 -6.31
C PRO A 825 14.91 12.22 -7.42
N PRO A 826 15.61 12.09 -8.56
CA PRO A 826 15.44 12.97 -9.69
C PRO A 826 14.06 12.82 -10.32
N SER A 827 13.54 13.90 -10.90
CA SER A 827 12.21 13.95 -11.51
C SER A 827 12.23 14.52 -12.92
N PHE A 828 11.33 14.05 -13.77
CA PHE A 828 11.10 14.62 -15.10
C PHE A 828 10.22 15.86 -15.00
N ILE A 829 10.63 16.89 -15.73
CA ILE A 829 9.95 18.19 -15.79
C ILE A 829 9.64 18.51 -17.25
N ARG A 830 8.59 19.30 -17.47
CA ARG A 830 8.27 19.80 -18.81
C ARG A 830 9.20 20.94 -19.17
N LEU A 831 9.84 20.86 -20.34
CA LEU A 831 10.57 22.02 -20.87
C LEU A 831 9.56 23.09 -21.32
N PRO A 832 9.77 24.38 -20.98
CA PRO A 832 8.83 25.44 -21.33
C PRO A 832 8.73 25.63 -22.84
N GLN A 833 9.86 25.53 -23.55
CA GLN A 833 9.97 25.58 -25.00
C GLN A 833 11.31 24.98 -25.43
N ILE A 834 11.37 24.44 -26.65
CA ILE A 834 12.59 23.98 -27.31
C ILE A 834 12.89 24.96 -28.45
N ASP A 835 13.92 25.79 -28.28
CA ASP A 835 14.39 26.72 -29.30
C ASP A 835 15.48 26.03 -30.15
N PHE A 836 15.15 25.67 -31.39
CA PHE A 836 16.08 24.97 -32.29
C PHE A 836 17.29 25.82 -32.70
N THR A 837 17.17 27.15 -32.61
CA THR A 837 18.27 28.08 -32.95
C THR A 837 19.28 28.24 -31.82
N LYS A 838 18.87 27.99 -30.57
CA LYS A 838 19.70 28.14 -29.37
C LYS A 838 20.07 26.82 -28.71
N SER A 839 19.33 25.74 -28.99
CA SER A 839 19.67 24.42 -28.47
C SER A 839 21.08 24.05 -28.91
N GLN A 840 21.96 23.66 -27.98
CA GLN A 840 23.25 23.04 -28.33
C GLN A 840 23.07 21.71 -29.10
N GLY A 841 21.81 21.31 -29.33
CA GLY A 841 21.39 20.09 -29.98
C GLY A 841 21.36 20.11 -31.50
N PHE A 842 21.57 21.24 -32.19
CA PHE A 842 21.71 21.24 -33.65
C PHE A 842 23.16 21.52 -34.05
N LEU A 843 23.87 20.46 -34.46
CA LEU A 843 25.23 20.58 -35.00
C LEU A 843 25.16 20.38 -36.52
N SER A 844 25.03 21.47 -37.28
CA SER A 844 25.20 21.43 -38.73
C SER A 844 26.69 21.40 -39.07
N TRP A 845 27.14 20.37 -39.79
CA TRP A 845 28.50 20.25 -40.29
C TRP A 845 28.48 20.23 -41.83
N GLU A 846 29.29 21.08 -42.44
CA GLU A 846 29.62 21.03 -43.85
C GLU A 846 31.03 20.44 -43.99
N THR A 847 31.18 19.41 -44.82
CA THR A 847 32.49 18.81 -45.09
C THR A 847 33.30 19.74 -46.00
N SER A 848 34.64 19.66 -45.89
CA SER A 848 35.51 20.29 -46.89
C SER A 848 35.73 19.33 -48.05
N ASP A 849 35.69 19.82 -49.29
CA ASP A 849 35.82 19.06 -50.56
C ASP A 849 37.10 18.21 -50.74
N THR A 850 37.97 18.07 -49.73
CA THR A 850 39.34 17.54 -49.90
C THR A 850 39.79 16.48 -48.88
N ALA A 851 38.92 15.94 -48.01
CA ALA A 851 39.36 14.99 -46.98
C ALA A 851 39.34 13.51 -47.44
N PRO A 852 40.28 12.67 -46.96
CA PRO A 852 40.46 11.29 -47.42
C PRO A 852 39.51 10.34 -46.69
N THR A 853 38.75 9.55 -47.47
CA THR A 853 37.83 8.45 -47.08
C THR A 853 36.60 8.85 -46.25
N HIS A 854 35.41 8.70 -46.84
CA HIS A 854 34.09 9.08 -46.30
C HIS A 854 33.77 8.50 -44.90
N ASP A 855 34.28 7.32 -44.57
CA ASP A 855 34.09 6.72 -43.25
C ASP A 855 34.80 7.49 -42.13
N ARG A 856 35.88 8.20 -42.44
CA ARG A 856 36.67 8.95 -41.45
C ARG A 856 35.87 10.12 -40.86
N GLU A 857 35.18 10.89 -41.70
CA GLU A 857 34.39 12.05 -41.24
C GLU A 857 33.17 11.61 -40.40
N ARG A 858 32.51 10.52 -40.82
CA ARG A 858 31.42 9.92 -40.04
C ARG A 858 31.90 9.38 -38.69
N LYS A 859 33.05 8.69 -38.65
CA LYS A 859 33.69 8.25 -37.39
C LYS A 859 34.01 9.44 -36.49
N GLN A 860 34.55 10.53 -37.04
CA GLN A 860 34.84 11.75 -36.28
C GLN A 860 33.57 12.43 -35.72
N LEU A 861 32.49 12.49 -36.51
CA LEU A 861 31.21 13.04 -36.08
C LEU A 861 30.65 12.26 -34.88
N ILE A 862 30.54 10.94 -35.01
CA ILE A 862 30.00 10.08 -33.96
C ILE A 862 30.89 10.10 -32.71
N THR A 863 32.22 10.07 -32.89
CA THR A 863 33.19 10.22 -31.80
C THR A 863 33.00 11.55 -31.07
N ARG A 864 32.79 12.66 -31.79
CA ARG A 864 32.54 13.96 -31.17
C ARG A 864 31.24 13.99 -30.37
N LEU A 865 30.16 13.40 -30.91
CA LEU A 865 28.86 13.33 -30.23
C LEU A 865 28.93 12.52 -28.92
N HIS A 866 29.67 11.40 -28.91
CA HIS A 866 29.89 10.62 -27.69
C HIS A 866 30.65 11.37 -26.61
N ASN A 867 31.61 12.22 -27.01
CA ASN A 867 32.50 12.92 -26.09
C ASN A 867 32.00 14.33 -25.70
N LEU A 868 30.76 14.71 -26.06
CA LEU A 868 30.14 15.98 -25.68
C LEU A 868 29.12 15.78 -24.52
N PRO A 869 29.39 16.27 -23.28
CA PRO A 869 28.52 16.05 -22.12
C PRO A 869 27.17 16.76 -22.20
N PHE A 870 26.13 16.17 -21.59
CA PHE A 870 24.94 16.90 -21.14
C PHE A 870 25.22 17.41 -19.72
N SER A 871 25.49 18.70 -19.54
CA SER A 871 25.88 19.22 -18.22
C SER A 871 24.70 19.26 -17.24
N ASN A 872 24.98 19.14 -15.95
CA ASN A 872 23.95 19.12 -14.89
C ASN A 872 23.04 20.36 -14.89
N ASP A 873 23.61 21.53 -15.20
CA ASP A 873 22.87 22.79 -15.28
C ASP A 873 21.93 22.84 -16.50
N LEU A 874 22.24 22.05 -17.54
CA LEU A 874 21.45 21.96 -18.77
C LEU A 874 20.35 20.90 -18.69
N LEU A 875 20.46 19.91 -17.79
CA LEU A 875 19.45 18.85 -17.64
C LEU A 875 18.05 19.41 -17.38
N THR A 876 17.93 20.58 -16.75
CA THR A 876 16.65 21.23 -16.45
C THR A 876 16.15 22.20 -17.51
N LYS A 877 17.00 22.61 -18.45
CA LYS A 877 16.77 23.77 -19.33
C LYS A 877 16.80 23.43 -20.82
N GLU A 878 17.50 22.36 -21.20
CA GLU A 878 17.70 21.96 -22.59
C GLU A 878 17.19 20.53 -22.85
N PRO A 879 16.83 20.20 -24.10
CA PRO A 879 16.47 18.84 -24.47
C PRO A 879 17.65 17.88 -24.28
N LEU A 880 17.34 16.66 -23.82
CA LEU A 880 18.33 15.60 -23.58
C LEU A 880 18.68 14.81 -24.85
N TRP A 881 18.68 15.49 -26.00
CA TRP A 881 19.04 14.93 -27.29
C TRP A 881 19.66 15.99 -28.19
N ARG A 882 20.39 15.53 -29.21
CA ARG A 882 21.06 16.33 -30.23
C ARG A 882 20.93 15.64 -31.57
N VAL A 883 20.86 16.42 -32.64
CA VAL A 883 20.89 15.98 -34.02
C VAL A 883 22.05 16.67 -34.72
N ALA A 884 22.89 15.89 -35.38
CA ALA A 884 23.89 16.42 -36.29
C ALA A 884 23.55 16.03 -37.72
N VAL A 885 23.67 16.98 -38.64
CA VAL A 885 23.42 16.77 -40.06
C VAL A 885 24.71 17.06 -40.81
N LEU A 886 25.14 16.08 -41.61
CA LEU A 886 26.30 16.15 -42.47
C LEU A 886 25.83 15.93 -43.91
N LYS A 887 25.89 16.98 -44.71
CA LYS A 887 25.49 16.94 -46.12
C LYS A 887 26.63 16.38 -46.98
N ARG A 888 26.34 15.38 -47.82
CA ARG A 888 27.27 14.80 -48.79
C ARG A 888 26.94 15.31 -50.19
N SER A 889 27.88 16.00 -50.82
CA SER A 889 27.77 16.44 -52.21
C SER A 889 28.75 15.61 -53.06
N TYR A 890 28.25 14.70 -53.91
CA TYR A 890 29.13 13.99 -54.84
C TYR A 890 29.61 14.95 -55.92
N ASN A 891 30.92 15.14 -56.05
CA ASN A 891 31.53 15.73 -57.26
C ASN A 891 32.17 14.67 -58.18
N THR A 892 32.10 13.38 -57.84
CA THR A 892 32.57 12.30 -58.72
C THR A 892 31.82 10.98 -58.49
N PRO A 893 31.59 10.18 -59.54
CA PRO A 893 30.90 8.90 -59.43
C PRO A 893 31.79 7.87 -58.72
N THR A 894 31.31 7.26 -57.64
CA THR A 894 31.99 6.12 -57.00
C THR A 894 31.67 4.80 -57.72
N ALA A 895 32.67 3.94 -57.86
CA ALA A 895 32.68 2.71 -58.68
C ALA A 895 31.68 1.59 -58.28
N HIS A 896 30.84 1.78 -57.27
CA HIS A 896 29.89 0.76 -56.77
C HIS A 896 28.43 0.95 -57.20
N ASN A 897 28.11 1.99 -57.98
CA ASN A 897 26.79 2.15 -58.60
C ASN A 897 26.86 1.76 -60.09
N SER A 898 26.74 0.47 -60.41
CA SER A 898 26.56 0.03 -61.81
C SER A 898 25.10 -0.02 -62.26
N ASP A 899 24.13 0.04 -61.33
CA ASP A 899 22.72 -0.28 -61.65
C ASP A 899 21.75 0.90 -61.48
N THR A 900 22.23 2.08 -61.10
CA THR A 900 21.42 3.30 -61.15
C THR A 900 22.23 4.44 -61.77
N ASN A 901 21.67 5.05 -62.83
CA ASN A 901 22.20 6.25 -63.45
C ASN A 901 22.39 7.34 -62.38
N GLY A 902 23.64 7.55 -61.97
CA GLY A 902 24.05 8.50 -60.95
C GLY A 902 24.09 9.93 -61.48
N GLU A 903 22.92 10.56 -61.65
CA GLU A 903 22.80 12.01 -61.77
C GLU A 903 21.82 12.54 -60.71
N GLY A 904 22.32 13.34 -59.76
CA GLY A 904 21.49 14.26 -58.97
C GLY A 904 20.98 13.82 -57.59
N ARG A 905 21.40 12.68 -57.03
CA ARG A 905 21.03 12.33 -55.64
C ARG A 905 21.97 13.01 -54.63
N VAL A 906 21.38 13.66 -53.63
CA VAL A 906 22.10 14.24 -52.49
C VAL A 906 21.97 13.29 -51.32
N ASP A 907 23.10 12.92 -50.73
CA ASP A 907 23.10 12.05 -49.56
C ASP A 907 23.28 12.87 -48.29
N TYR A 908 22.52 12.54 -47.26
CA TYR A 908 22.61 13.15 -45.94
C TYR A 908 23.01 12.10 -44.93
N GLU A 909 23.97 12.41 -44.07
CA GLU A 909 24.18 11.64 -42.85
C GLU A 909 23.53 12.41 -41.70
N ILE A 910 22.56 11.77 -41.04
CA ILE A 910 21.87 12.36 -39.89
C ILE A 910 22.18 11.49 -38.68
N ALA A 911 22.85 12.07 -37.70
CA ALA A 911 23.20 11.41 -36.44
C ALA A 911 22.30 11.92 -35.32
N PHE A 912 21.50 11.03 -34.73
CA PHE A 912 20.71 11.29 -33.55
C PHE A 912 21.44 10.81 -32.31
N CYS A 913 21.84 11.76 -31.46
CA CYS A 913 22.47 11.54 -30.17
C CYS A 913 21.46 11.79 -29.05
N VAL A 914 21.22 10.83 -28.18
CA VAL A 914 20.25 10.96 -27.09
C VAL A 914 20.81 10.45 -25.77
N HIS A 915 20.40 11.08 -24.68
CA HIS A 915 20.74 10.65 -23.34
C HIS A 915 20.03 9.33 -22.99
N HIS A 916 20.77 8.33 -22.53
CA HIS A 916 20.23 7.02 -22.17
C HIS A 916 19.15 7.02 -21.08
N ALA A 917 18.95 8.14 -20.37
CA ALA A 917 17.96 8.24 -19.30
C ALA A 917 16.51 8.38 -19.81
N ILE A 918 16.35 8.74 -21.09
CA ILE A 918 15.04 8.93 -21.71
C ILE A 918 14.82 8.03 -22.92
N CYS A 919 15.88 7.47 -23.52
CA CYS A 919 15.81 6.67 -24.73
C CYS A 919 16.91 5.59 -24.77
N ASP A 920 16.60 4.48 -25.42
CA ASP A 920 17.52 3.38 -25.69
C ASP A 920 18.00 3.34 -27.15
N GLY A 921 18.78 2.31 -27.52
CA GLY A 921 19.23 2.09 -28.91
C GLY A 921 18.07 1.96 -29.91
N LEU A 922 17.05 1.17 -29.57
CA LEU A 922 15.87 0.96 -30.43
C LEU A 922 15.06 2.25 -30.63
N SER A 923 15.04 3.14 -29.64
CA SER A 923 14.42 4.47 -29.76
C SER A 923 15.11 5.32 -30.83
N GLY A 924 16.42 5.16 -31.04
CA GLY A 924 17.11 5.81 -32.15
C GLY A 924 16.67 5.28 -33.52
N ALA A 925 16.35 3.99 -33.63
CA ALA A 925 15.72 3.45 -34.85
C ALA A 925 14.30 4.01 -35.05
N ALA A 926 13.50 4.07 -33.98
CA ALA A 926 12.18 4.71 -33.99
C ALA A 926 12.25 6.17 -34.43
N PHE A 927 13.29 6.91 -34.01
CA PHE A 927 13.54 8.28 -34.45
C PHE A 927 13.73 8.35 -35.95
N HIS A 928 14.62 7.54 -36.51
CA HIS A 928 14.87 7.55 -37.95
C HIS A 928 13.63 7.12 -38.75
N TYR A 929 12.80 6.20 -38.23
CA TYR A 929 11.51 5.86 -38.86
C TYR A 929 10.52 7.01 -38.87
N SER A 930 10.26 7.62 -37.71
CA SER A 930 9.37 8.78 -37.62
C SER A 930 9.90 9.96 -38.44
N LEU A 931 11.23 10.14 -38.51
CA LEU A 931 11.85 11.18 -39.32
C LEU A 931 11.67 10.93 -40.82
N VAL A 932 11.94 9.72 -41.34
CA VAL A 932 11.67 9.39 -42.76
C VAL A 932 10.19 9.56 -43.09
N LYS A 933 9.31 9.07 -42.21
CA LYS A 933 7.86 9.20 -42.36
C LYS A 933 7.44 10.67 -42.40
N ALA A 934 7.99 11.50 -41.53
CA ALA A 934 7.74 12.94 -41.52
C ALA A 934 8.25 13.61 -42.80
N LEU A 935 9.50 13.32 -43.22
CA LEU A 935 10.12 13.86 -44.44
C LEU A 935 9.37 13.47 -45.73
N ASN A 936 8.83 12.26 -45.80
CA ASN A 936 7.99 11.79 -46.91
C ASN A 936 6.54 12.29 -46.83
N GLY A 937 6.13 12.82 -45.67
CA GLY A 937 4.80 13.37 -45.41
C GLY A 937 4.70 14.90 -45.48
N LEU A 938 5.81 15.60 -45.72
CA LEU A 938 5.82 17.07 -45.87
C LEU A 938 5.09 17.48 -47.17
N ASP A 939 4.01 18.26 -47.06
CA ASP A 939 3.41 18.93 -48.21
C ASP A 939 4.24 20.18 -48.56
N VAL A 940 4.76 20.23 -49.79
CA VAL A 940 5.69 21.27 -50.28
C VAL A 940 5.05 22.68 -50.31
N GLN A 941 3.72 22.80 -50.14
CA GLN A 941 2.99 24.07 -50.27
C GLN A 941 2.84 24.91 -48.99
N GLU A 942 3.12 24.37 -47.78
CA GLU A 942 3.00 25.13 -46.52
C GLU A 942 4.32 25.84 -46.13
N SER A 943 4.78 26.80 -46.94
CA SER A 943 5.93 27.65 -46.61
C SER A 943 5.46 29.00 -46.06
N GLY A 944 5.31 29.12 -44.74
CA GLY A 944 4.91 30.40 -44.12
C GLY A 944 4.96 30.55 -42.61
N GLY A 945 5.24 29.49 -41.83
CA GLY A 945 5.34 29.57 -40.36
C GLY A 945 6.79 29.72 -39.87
N LYS A 946 7.01 30.47 -38.78
CA LYS A 946 8.27 30.38 -38.01
C LYS A 946 8.21 29.13 -37.13
N TRP A 947 9.00 28.12 -37.48
CA TRP A 947 9.05 26.83 -36.77
C TRP A 947 10.25 26.73 -35.81
N ASP A 948 10.92 27.85 -35.54
CA ASP A 948 12.16 27.92 -34.76
C ASP A 948 12.01 27.42 -33.31
N VAL A 949 10.78 27.41 -32.78
CA VAL A 949 10.48 27.03 -31.41
C VAL A 949 9.36 26.00 -31.36
N TYR A 950 9.57 24.91 -30.63
CA TYR A 950 8.55 23.91 -30.30
C TYR A 950 8.09 24.10 -28.85
N THR A 951 6.77 24.15 -28.63
CA THR A 951 6.17 24.24 -27.29
C THR A 951 5.47 22.93 -26.95
N PRO A 952 5.91 22.19 -25.91
CA PRO A 952 5.25 20.95 -25.52
C PRO A 952 3.81 21.20 -25.00
N PRO A 953 2.88 20.26 -25.22
CA PRO A 953 1.49 20.38 -24.75
C PRO A 953 1.37 20.50 -23.22
N GLU A 954 0.31 21.18 -22.76
CA GLU A 954 0.09 21.43 -21.32
C GLU A 954 -0.28 20.18 -20.51
N ASP A 955 -0.78 19.15 -21.18
CA ASP A 955 -1.22 17.85 -20.65
C ASP A 955 -0.24 16.71 -20.98
N LEU A 956 1.03 17.04 -21.23
CA LEU A 956 2.09 16.08 -21.59
C LEU A 956 2.13 14.86 -20.66
N GLU A 957 1.66 13.72 -21.15
CA GLU A 957 1.68 12.43 -20.45
C GLU A 957 2.96 11.65 -20.79
N LEU A 958 3.62 11.10 -19.77
CA LEU A 958 4.79 10.25 -19.95
C LEU A 958 4.44 8.80 -19.65
N LEU A 959 5.11 7.88 -20.35
CA LEU A 959 5.01 6.46 -20.01
C LEU A 959 5.39 6.23 -18.53
N PRO A 960 4.69 5.30 -17.86
CA PRO A 960 5.02 4.93 -16.49
C PRO A 960 6.44 4.36 -16.40
N PRO A 961 7.09 4.47 -15.22
CA PRO A 961 8.41 3.91 -15.00
C PRO A 961 8.40 2.39 -15.17
N MET A 962 9.53 1.82 -15.60
CA MET A 962 9.62 0.41 -15.97
C MET A 962 9.21 -0.55 -14.83
N GLU A 963 9.53 -0.21 -13.57
CA GLU A 963 9.13 -1.00 -12.39
C GLU A 963 7.61 -1.13 -12.19
N GLU A 964 6.82 -0.22 -12.75
CA GLU A 964 5.36 -0.26 -12.66
C GLU A 964 4.76 -1.19 -13.72
N CYS A 965 5.40 -1.31 -14.88
CA CYS A 965 4.94 -2.18 -15.97
C CYS A 965 5.47 -3.61 -15.88
N VAL A 966 6.63 -3.83 -15.25
CA VAL A 966 7.28 -5.16 -15.18
C VAL A 966 7.84 -5.41 -13.78
N ASP A 967 7.53 -6.59 -13.22
CA ASP A 967 8.09 -7.11 -11.97
C ASP A 967 9.61 -7.29 -12.08
N MET A 968 10.36 -6.29 -11.61
CA MET A 968 11.83 -6.31 -11.51
C MET A 968 12.33 -7.00 -10.22
N GLY A 969 11.45 -7.69 -9.49
CA GLY A 969 11.75 -8.33 -8.21
C GLY A 969 12.64 -9.56 -8.32
N LEU A 970 13.47 -9.76 -7.31
CA LEU A 970 14.48 -10.84 -7.27
C LEU A 970 13.85 -12.23 -7.21
N GLY A 971 14.11 -13.03 -8.23
CA GLY A 971 13.76 -14.45 -8.23
C GLY A 971 14.54 -15.24 -7.18
N PHE A 972 13.92 -16.33 -6.75
CA PHE A 972 14.39 -17.20 -5.65
C PHE A 972 15.81 -17.73 -5.82
N LYS A 973 16.25 -17.93 -7.07
CA LYS A 973 17.58 -18.44 -7.41
C LYS A 973 18.68 -17.40 -7.21
N THR A 974 18.33 -16.12 -7.15
CA THR A 974 19.26 -14.98 -7.05
C THR A 974 19.47 -14.53 -5.61
N ALA A 975 18.55 -14.84 -4.69
CA ALA A 975 18.68 -14.57 -3.26
C ALA A 975 19.95 -15.19 -2.62
N GLY A 976 20.37 -16.38 -3.09
CA GLY A 976 21.64 -17.00 -2.69
C GLY A 976 22.89 -16.29 -3.20
N ARG A 977 22.82 -15.59 -4.35
CA ARG A 977 23.90 -14.73 -4.87
C ARG A 977 23.94 -13.38 -4.16
N VAL A 978 22.76 -12.84 -3.81
CA VAL A 978 22.55 -11.59 -3.05
C VAL A 978 23.16 -11.68 -1.64
N ALA A 979 23.00 -12.81 -0.95
CA ALA A 979 23.61 -13.07 0.34
C ALA A 979 25.16 -13.07 0.29
N GLY A 980 25.75 -13.46 -0.85
CA GLY A 980 27.20 -13.41 -1.07
C GLY A 980 27.75 -12.03 -1.43
N HIS A 981 26.91 -11.13 -1.96
CA HIS A 981 27.26 -9.75 -2.30
C HIS A 981 27.08 -8.78 -1.13
N LEU A 982 26.03 -8.94 -0.32
CA LEU A 982 25.76 -8.10 0.85
C LEU A 982 26.66 -8.43 2.07
N ALA A 983 27.28 -9.61 2.10
CA ALA A 983 28.23 -10.00 3.15
C ALA A 983 29.64 -9.37 3.01
N LYS A 984 29.95 -8.75 1.87
CA LYS A 984 31.24 -8.09 1.58
C LYS A 984 31.01 -6.58 1.43
N GLY A 985 30.81 -5.88 2.55
CA GLY A 985 30.67 -4.42 2.55
C GLY A 985 31.80 -3.78 1.73
N VAL A 986 31.44 -2.94 0.76
CA VAL A 986 32.38 -2.18 -0.07
C VAL A 986 33.56 -3.03 -0.55
N LEU A 987 33.34 -3.95 -1.48
CA LEU A 987 34.43 -4.41 -2.34
C LEU A 987 34.11 -4.15 -3.81
N PRO A 988 34.80 -3.19 -4.43
CA PRO A 988 34.82 -3.04 -5.88
C PRO A 988 35.43 -4.25 -6.59
N SER A 989 35.26 -4.26 -7.92
CA SER A 989 35.96 -5.06 -8.93
C SER A 989 36.81 -6.27 -8.45
N PHE A 990 36.39 -7.45 -8.92
CA PHE A 990 37.13 -8.72 -9.08
C PHE A 990 37.23 -9.72 -7.93
N LEU A 991 36.64 -10.89 -8.19
CA LEU A 991 37.36 -12.15 -7.95
C LEU A 991 37.84 -12.70 -9.29
N HIS A 992 38.99 -12.22 -9.76
CA HIS A 992 40.04 -13.00 -10.42
C HIS A 992 41.35 -12.20 -10.30
N LYS A 993 42.39 -12.82 -9.73
CA LYS A 993 43.74 -12.28 -9.80
C LYS A 993 44.28 -12.54 -11.21
N SER A 994 44.85 -11.47 -11.78
CA SER A 994 45.60 -11.36 -13.04
C SER A 994 44.84 -11.65 -14.34
N VAL A 995 44.25 -10.60 -14.95
CA VAL A 995 44.11 -10.47 -16.40
C VAL A 995 44.00 -9.01 -16.88
N TRP A 996 45.03 -8.49 -17.54
CA TRP A 996 45.13 -7.08 -17.93
C TRP A 996 45.88 -6.88 -19.26
N THR A 997 45.30 -6.11 -20.18
CA THR A 997 45.98 -5.33 -21.25
C THR A 997 45.69 -3.83 -21.13
N GLY A 998 44.99 -3.36 -20.08
CA GLY A 998 44.27 -2.08 -20.11
C GLY A 998 44.03 -1.35 -18.77
N GLY A 999 44.58 -0.13 -18.61
CA GLY A 999 44.84 0.60 -17.35
C GLY A 999 43.69 0.91 -16.37
N LYS A 1000 44.03 1.50 -15.22
CA LYS A 1000 43.06 1.96 -14.21
C LYS A 1000 42.24 3.13 -14.76
N VAL A 1001 40.95 3.19 -14.41
CA VAL A 1001 40.11 4.32 -14.81
C VAL A 1001 40.31 5.50 -13.86
N GLY A 1002 40.68 6.67 -14.41
CA GLY A 1002 40.86 7.91 -13.64
C GLY A 1002 39.54 8.61 -13.28
N GLU A 1003 39.62 9.62 -12.42
CA GLU A 1003 38.48 10.47 -12.01
C GLU A 1003 37.89 11.26 -13.19
N LYS A 1004 38.73 11.60 -14.17
CA LYS A 1004 38.30 12.16 -15.46
C LYS A 1004 38.28 11.04 -16.49
N LEU A 1005 37.12 10.85 -17.13
CA LEU A 1005 36.97 9.84 -18.18
C LEU A 1005 37.74 10.22 -19.44
N GLU A 1006 38.41 9.22 -20.00
CA GLU A 1006 39.07 9.28 -21.31
C GLU A 1006 38.03 9.17 -22.43
N ASN A 1007 38.37 9.64 -23.63
CA ASN A 1007 37.44 9.70 -24.75
C ASN A 1007 37.04 8.30 -25.25
N THR A 1008 35.78 8.15 -25.69
CA THR A 1008 35.33 6.96 -26.43
C THR A 1008 35.88 7.02 -27.85
N LYS A 1009 36.57 5.96 -28.29
CA LYS A 1009 37.02 5.71 -29.67
C LYS A 1009 36.16 4.64 -30.32
N LEU A 1010 36.11 4.63 -31.65
CA LEU A 1010 35.38 3.63 -32.42
C LEU A 1010 36.06 3.32 -33.77
N ASP A 1011 35.81 2.11 -34.24
CA ASP A 1011 36.14 1.60 -35.56
C ASP A 1011 34.97 0.76 -36.12
N VAL A 1012 34.98 0.43 -37.40
CA VAL A 1012 33.83 -0.17 -38.09
C VAL A 1012 34.24 -1.33 -39.00
N ALA A 1013 33.47 -2.40 -38.97
CA ALA A 1013 33.47 -3.48 -39.94
C ALA A 1013 32.10 -3.56 -40.64
N ALA A 1014 32.08 -3.79 -41.96
CA ALA A 1014 30.85 -3.81 -42.74
C ALA A 1014 30.76 -5.09 -43.56
N VAL A 1015 29.59 -5.74 -43.52
CA VAL A 1015 29.28 -6.98 -44.22
C VAL A 1015 28.25 -6.69 -45.30
N GLU A 1016 28.63 -6.94 -46.55
CA GLU A 1016 27.79 -6.72 -47.73
C GLU A 1016 26.56 -7.63 -47.79
N ALA A 1017 25.50 -7.18 -48.46
CA ALA A 1017 24.20 -7.84 -48.48
C ALA A 1017 24.23 -9.30 -48.97
N TYR A 1018 25.05 -9.59 -49.99
CA TYR A 1018 25.22 -10.95 -50.52
C TYR A 1018 25.82 -11.90 -49.48
N THR A 1019 26.89 -11.47 -48.80
CA THR A 1019 27.55 -12.23 -47.74
C THR A 1019 26.61 -12.44 -46.56
N MET A 1020 25.80 -11.42 -46.23
CA MET A 1020 24.82 -11.48 -45.16
C MET A 1020 23.68 -12.45 -45.46
N GLU A 1021 23.17 -12.50 -46.69
CA GLU A 1021 22.14 -13.47 -47.09
C GLU A 1021 22.63 -14.91 -46.94
N HIS A 1022 23.86 -15.19 -47.41
CA HIS A 1022 24.51 -16.48 -47.24
C HIS A 1022 24.67 -16.83 -45.75
N LEU A 1023 25.21 -15.90 -44.96
CA LEU A 1023 25.38 -16.06 -43.51
C LEU A 1023 24.05 -16.38 -42.81
N VAL A 1024 22.99 -15.61 -43.09
CA VAL A 1024 21.66 -15.83 -42.52
C VAL A 1024 21.10 -17.20 -42.91
N LYS A 1025 21.27 -17.62 -44.16
CA LYS A 1025 20.85 -18.94 -44.64
C LYS A 1025 21.58 -20.05 -43.88
N THR A 1026 22.91 -19.97 -43.79
CA THR A 1026 23.73 -20.94 -43.06
C THR A 1026 23.36 -21.01 -41.57
N LEU A 1027 23.13 -19.87 -40.93
CA LEU A 1027 22.73 -19.80 -39.52
C LEU A 1027 21.34 -20.41 -39.30
N LYS A 1028 20.37 -20.16 -40.20
CA LYS A 1028 19.04 -20.77 -40.16
C LYS A 1028 19.09 -22.30 -40.31
N GLU A 1029 19.82 -22.80 -41.30
CA GLU A 1029 20.02 -24.25 -41.53
C GLU A 1029 20.64 -24.91 -40.28
N LYS A 1030 21.63 -24.25 -39.67
CA LYS A 1030 22.29 -24.75 -38.46
C LYS A 1030 21.51 -24.48 -37.18
N LYS A 1031 20.37 -23.78 -37.21
CA LYS A 1031 19.57 -23.37 -36.03
C LYS A 1031 20.36 -22.52 -35.01
N ILE A 1032 21.18 -21.60 -35.50
CA ILE A 1032 21.99 -20.66 -34.70
C ILE A 1032 21.41 -19.25 -34.84
N SER A 1033 21.38 -18.49 -33.74
CA SER A 1033 20.98 -17.08 -33.75
C SER A 1033 22.13 -16.17 -34.16
N MET A 1034 21.81 -15.05 -34.83
CA MET A 1034 22.80 -14.04 -35.24
C MET A 1034 23.60 -13.51 -34.04
N THR A 1035 22.92 -13.18 -32.94
CA THR A 1035 23.59 -12.68 -31.71
C THR A 1035 24.57 -13.71 -31.13
N ALA A 1036 24.21 -15.00 -31.11
CA ALA A 1036 25.13 -16.05 -30.65
C ALA A 1036 26.36 -16.19 -31.56
N PHE A 1037 26.16 -16.11 -32.88
CA PHE A 1037 27.24 -16.14 -33.86
C PHE A 1037 28.18 -14.94 -33.70
N LEU A 1038 27.65 -13.72 -33.64
CA LEU A 1038 28.46 -12.50 -33.51
C LEU A 1038 29.20 -12.44 -32.18
N THR A 1039 28.57 -12.92 -31.11
CA THR A 1039 29.24 -13.08 -29.80
C THR A 1039 30.42 -14.04 -29.90
N TYR A 1040 30.23 -15.17 -30.59
CA TYR A 1040 31.28 -16.15 -30.83
C TYR A 1040 32.40 -15.58 -31.71
N ALA A 1041 32.07 -14.98 -32.85
CA ALA A 1041 33.02 -14.41 -33.79
C ALA A 1041 33.85 -13.29 -33.16
N THR A 1042 33.24 -12.47 -32.29
CA THR A 1042 33.93 -11.40 -31.53
C THR A 1042 34.91 -12.00 -30.52
N ALA A 1043 34.48 -13.02 -29.77
CA ALA A 1043 35.36 -13.72 -28.84
C ALA A 1043 36.53 -14.41 -29.56
N ASP A 1044 36.27 -15.02 -30.72
CA ASP A 1044 37.28 -15.71 -31.53
C ASP A 1044 38.27 -14.73 -32.20
N ALA A 1045 37.79 -13.59 -32.68
CA ALA A 1045 38.65 -12.53 -33.21
C ALA A 1045 39.59 -11.98 -32.13
N PHE A 1046 39.04 -11.69 -30.95
CA PHE A 1046 39.82 -11.27 -29.79
C PHE A 1046 40.83 -12.35 -29.38
N TYR A 1047 40.40 -13.62 -29.38
CA TYR A 1047 41.26 -14.77 -29.07
C TYR A 1047 42.42 -14.92 -30.06
N SER A 1048 42.15 -14.82 -31.36
CA SER A 1048 43.14 -14.97 -32.42
C SER A 1048 44.20 -13.87 -32.39
N VAL A 1049 43.80 -12.62 -32.17
CA VAL A 1049 44.72 -11.49 -32.00
C VAL A 1049 45.58 -11.68 -30.75
N MET A 1050 44.97 -12.01 -29.62
CA MET A 1050 45.68 -12.19 -28.34
C MET A 1050 46.60 -13.42 -28.31
N LYS A 1051 46.26 -14.52 -29.01
CA LYS A 1051 47.10 -15.73 -29.13
C LYS A 1051 48.38 -15.47 -29.94
N SER A 1052 48.35 -14.49 -30.84
CA SER A 1052 49.54 -14.04 -31.56
C SER A 1052 50.50 -13.18 -30.70
N MET A 1053 50.11 -12.87 -29.47
CA MET A 1053 50.88 -12.11 -28.47
C MET A 1053 51.46 -13.03 -27.36
N ASP A 1054 52.29 -12.50 -26.45
CA ASP A 1054 53.06 -13.25 -25.42
C ASP A 1054 52.23 -14.30 -24.63
N GLU A 1055 52.86 -15.43 -24.24
CA GLU A 1055 52.21 -16.56 -23.55
C GLU A 1055 51.50 -16.16 -22.26
N LYS A 1056 52.02 -15.14 -21.55
CA LYS A 1056 51.39 -14.58 -20.35
C LYS A 1056 50.10 -13.81 -20.66
N GLU A 1057 49.95 -13.25 -21.86
CA GLU A 1057 48.75 -12.53 -22.31
C GLU A 1057 47.66 -13.47 -22.83
N ALA A 1058 48.04 -14.66 -23.31
CA ALA A 1058 47.11 -15.72 -23.68
C ALA A 1058 46.45 -16.41 -22.46
N ALA A 1059 47.22 -16.71 -21.40
CA ALA A 1059 46.70 -17.34 -20.16
C ALA A 1059 45.62 -16.51 -19.47
N LYS A 1060 45.78 -15.21 -19.65
CA LYS A 1060 44.94 -14.12 -19.21
C LYS A 1060 43.49 -14.24 -19.79
N MET A 1061 43.30 -14.74 -20.99
CA MET A 1061 41.97 -14.80 -21.64
C MET A 1061 40.89 -15.65 -20.94
N LYS A 1062 41.25 -16.53 -20.01
CA LYS A 1062 40.31 -17.47 -19.37
C LYS A 1062 39.26 -16.80 -18.46
N ALA A 1063 39.42 -15.54 -18.08
CA ALA A 1063 38.51 -14.84 -17.15
C ALA A 1063 37.66 -13.72 -17.78
N MET A 1064 37.60 -13.61 -19.12
CA MET A 1064 36.81 -12.59 -19.80
C MET A 1064 35.30 -12.87 -19.68
N LYS A 1065 34.49 -11.81 -19.61
CA LYS A 1065 33.02 -11.88 -19.54
C LYS A 1065 32.37 -11.20 -20.73
N VAL A 1066 31.20 -11.69 -21.12
CA VAL A 1066 30.34 -11.08 -22.15
C VAL A 1066 29.12 -10.48 -21.47
N SER A 1067 28.85 -9.20 -21.73
CA SER A 1067 27.58 -8.55 -21.42
C SER A 1067 26.68 -8.61 -22.65
N LEU A 1068 25.40 -8.93 -22.46
CA LEU A 1068 24.42 -9.01 -23.55
C LEU A 1068 23.22 -8.15 -23.19
N PRO A 1069 22.91 -7.10 -23.96
CA PRO A 1069 21.78 -6.25 -23.70
C PRO A 1069 20.48 -6.97 -24.07
N MET A 1070 19.45 -6.73 -23.27
CA MET A 1070 18.11 -7.25 -23.43
C MET A 1070 17.09 -6.12 -23.36
N SER A 1071 16.19 -6.07 -24.34
CA SER A 1071 15.07 -5.14 -24.33
C SER A 1071 13.91 -5.70 -23.50
N TYR A 1072 13.39 -4.91 -22.57
CA TYR A 1072 12.21 -5.24 -21.77
C TYR A 1072 10.89 -4.83 -22.43
N ARG A 1073 10.92 -4.11 -23.56
CA ARG A 1073 9.74 -3.62 -24.32
C ARG A 1073 8.67 -4.68 -24.52
N LYS A 1074 9.08 -5.90 -24.89
CA LYS A 1074 8.18 -7.02 -25.14
C LYS A 1074 7.38 -7.44 -23.90
N HIS A 1075 7.96 -7.30 -22.70
CA HIS A 1075 7.29 -7.63 -21.43
C HIS A 1075 6.34 -6.52 -20.97
N ALA A 1076 6.61 -5.29 -21.38
CA ALA A 1076 5.73 -4.13 -21.19
C ALA A 1076 4.65 -4.00 -22.28
N GLU A 1077 4.61 -4.93 -23.24
CA GLU A 1077 3.75 -4.89 -24.44
C GLU A 1077 3.93 -3.62 -25.31
N TRP A 1078 5.09 -2.96 -25.20
CA TRP A 1078 5.41 -1.78 -26.00
C TRP A 1078 5.92 -2.14 -27.39
N GLY A 1079 5.50 -1.37 -28.39
CA GLY A 1079 5.98 -1.47 -29.76
C GLY A 1079 7.44 -1.04 -29.92
N ASN A 1080 8.07 -1.48 -31.03
CA ASN A 1080 9.43 -1.06 -31.42
C ASN A 1080 9.48 0.38 -31.97
N ASP A 1081 8.33 1.01 -32.15
CA ASP A 1081 8.13 2.37 -32.64
C ASP A 1081 7.99 3.41 -31.53
N VAL A 1082 7.88 2.99 -30.26
CA VAL A 1082 7.77 3.88 -29.10
C VAL A 1082 9.16 4.30 -28.63
N MET A 1083 9.41 5.59 -28.35
CA MET A 1083 10.68 6.02 -27.72
C MET A 1083 10.60 5.92 -26.19
N VAL A 1084 11.54 5.19 -25.58
CA VAL A 1084 11.62 4.97 -24.12
C VAL A 1084 12.93 4.26 -23.76
N ASP A 1085 13.39 4.36 -22.51
CA ASP A 1085 14.50 3.56 -21.99
C ASP A 1085 13.99 2.33 -21.21
N CYS A 1086 14.35 1.13 -21.66
CA CYS A 1086 13.94 -0.13 -21.02
C CYS A 1086 14.90 -1.29 -21.35
N ILE A 1087 16.20 -1.02 -21.23
CA ILE A 1087 17.26 -2.02 -21.44
C ILE A 1087 17.75 -2.59 -20.10
N GLY A 1088 18.02 -3.90 -20.07
CA GLY A 1088 18.86 -4.53 -19.06
C GLY A 1088 19.98 -5.34 -19.69
N ALA A 1089 20.88 -5.91 -18.89
CA ALA A 1089 22.01 -6.70 -19.38
C ALA A 1089 22.17 -8.01 -18.61
N ILE A 1090 22.76 -9.01 -19.26
CA ILE A 1090 23.16 -10.28 -18.63
C ILE A 1090 24.66 -10.52 -18.87
N ASN A 1091 25.40 -10.77 -17.79
CA ASN A 1091 26.84 -11.07 -17.84
C ASN A 1091 27.13 -12.58 -17.80
N TRP A 1092 28.00 -13.04 -18.70
CA TRP A 1092 28.37 -14.45 -18.87
C TRP A 1092 29.89 -14.63 -18.82
N ASP A 1093 30.37 -15.70 -18.17
CA ASP A 1093 31.79 -16.05 -18.17
C ASP A 1093 32.17 -16.79 -19.47
N ILE A 1094 33.21 -16.31 -20.15
CA ILE A 1094 33.72 -16.94 -21.38
C ILE A 1094 34.36 -18.30 -21.09
N GLU A 1095 34.68 -18.60 -19.84
CA GLU A 1095 35.28 -19.88 -19.46
C GLU A 1095 34.37 -21.10 -19.73
N LYS A 1096 33.05 -20.89 -19.93
CA LYS A 1096 32.12 -21.92 -20.43
C LYS A 1096 32.28 -22.23 -21.93
N PHE A 1097 32.99 -21.39 -22.68
CA PHE A 1097 33.42 -21.65 -24.05
C PHE A 1097 34.66 -22.57 -24.11
N LYS A 1098 35.21 -23.03 -22.98
CA LYS A 1098 36.34 -24.00 -22.93
C LYS A 1098 36.08 -25.33 -23.64
N SER A 1099 34.85 -25.67 -24.01
CA SER A 1099 34.50 -26.91 -24.72
C SER A 1099 34.36 -26.74 -26.24
N LEU A 1100 35.00 -25.73 -26.84
CA LEU A 1100 34.93 -25.41 -28.27
C LEU A 1100 35.68 -26.41 -29.19
N ASP A 1101 35.65 -27.70 -28.86
CA ASP A 1101 35.70 -28.72 -29.91
C ASP A 1101 34.28 -28.85 -30.48
N GLY A 1102 34.08 -28.30 -31.69
CA GLY A 1102 32.82 -28.33 -32.44
C GLY A 1102 32.08 -26.98 -32.49
N GLU A 1103 32.61 -26.03 -33.26
CA GLU A 1103 32.13 -24.65 -33.50
C GLU A 1103 30.60 -24.51 -33.50
N VAL A 1104 29.92 -25.38 -34.23
CA VAL A 1104 28.46 -25.33 -34.45
C VAL A 1104 27.66 -25.71 -33.20
N HIS A 1105 28.13 -26.66 -32.39
CA HIS A 1105 27.41 -27.13 -31.21
C HIS A 1105 27.37 -26.07 -30.10
N ALA A 1106 28.50 -25.40 -29.86
CA ALA A 1106 28.61 -24.33 -28.87
C ALA A 1106 27.68 -23.14 -29.21
N MET A 1107 27.65 -22.71 -30.47
CA MET A 1107 26.77 -21.63 -30.93
C MET A 1107 25.27 -21.97 -30.83
N LYS A 1108 24.87 -23.24 -31.03
CA LYS A 1108 23.49 -23.69 -30.81
C LYS A 1108 23.12 -23.66 -29.33
N LYS A 1109 24.01 -24.10 -28.45
CA LYS A 1109 23.81 -24.04 -26.99
C LYS A 1109 23.65 -22.60 -26.52
N LEU A 1110 24.53 -21.70 -26.97
CA LEU A 1110 24.43 -20.26 -26.70
C LEU A 1110 23.09 -19.69 -27.19
N THR A 1111 22.62 -20.08 -28.38
CA THR A 1111 21.31 -19.67 -28.91
C THR A 1111 20.15 -20.12 -28.01
N HIS A 1112 20.17 -21.35 -27.49
CA HIS A 1112 19.13 -21.86 -26.60
C HIS A 1112 19.13 -21.12 -25.25
N GLU A 1113 20.31 -20.93 -24.67
CA GLU A 1113 20.47 -20.25 -23.38
C GLU A 1113 20.13 -18.75 -23.47
N LEU A 1114 20.47 -18.06 -24.58
CA LEU A 1114 20.05 -16.68 -24.85
C LEU A 1114 18.51 -16.55 -24.91
N ARG A 1115 17.83 -17.47 -25.60
CA ARG A 1115 16.36 -17.49 -25.65
C ARG A 1115 15.74 -17.73 -24.27
N HIS A 1116 16.31 -18.65 -23.50
CA HIS A 1116 15.85 -18.93 -22.13
C HIS A 1116 16.06 -17.72 -21.20
N ALA A 1117 17.22 -17.06 -21.28
CA ALA A 1117 17.53 -15.88 -20.48
C ALA A 1117 16.66 -14.68 -20.86
N SER A 1118 16.30 -14.54 -22.15
CA SER A 1118 15.43 -13.48 -22.64
C SER A 1118 14.01 -13.47 -22.06
N GLY A 1119 13.53 -14.62 -21.56
CA GLY A 1119 12.19 -14.78 -20.97
C GLY A 1119 12.13 -14.70 -19.44
N ALA A 1120 13.24 -14.41 -18.76
CA ALA A 1120 13.32 -14.35 -17.30
C ALA A 1120 13.72 -12.95 -16.82
N THR A 1121 12.75 -12.04 -16.71
CA THR A 1121 12.97 -10.63 -16.28
C THR A 1121 13.29 -10.47 -14.79
N ARG A 1122 12.95 -11.47 -13.97
CA ARG A 1122 13.02 -11.44 -12.49
C ARG A 1122 14.42 -11.53 -11.88
N ASP A 1123 15.43 -11.94 -12.64
CA ASP A 1123 16.78 -12.20 -12.10
C ASP A 1123 17.84 -11.26 -12.71
N SER A 1124 17.40 -10.10 -13.24
CA SER A 1124 18.29 -9.14 -13.91
C SER A 1124 19.21 -8.39 -12.93
N GLU A 1125 20.37 -7.94 -13.42
CA GLU A 1125 21.29 -7.11 -12.62
C GLU A 1125 20.67 -5.77 -12.22
N VAL A 1126 19.66 -5.31 -12.97
CA VAL A 1126 18.87 -4.10 -12.69
C VAL A 1126 18.10 -4.24 -11.38
N GLY A 1127 17.47 -5.41 -11.13
CA GLY A 1127 16.78 -5.69 -9.87
C GLY A 1127 17.70 -5.75 -8.64
N LEU A 1128 19.01 -5.98 -8.85
CA LEU A 1128 20.02 -5.95 -7.77
C LEU A 1128 20.44 -4.52 -7.41
N LEU A 1129 20.50 -3.62 -8.40
CA LEU A 1129 20.81 -2.20 -8.15
C LEU A 1129 19.70 -1.50 -7.36
N ALA A 1130 18.47 -2.03 -7.36
CA ALA A 1130 17.38 -1.62 -6.46
C ALA A 1130 17.77 -1.64 -4.97
N LEU A 1131 18.71 -2.53 -4.61
CA LEU A 1131 19.17 -2.73 -3.23
C LEU A 1131 20.28 -1.75 -2.82
N VAL A 1132 20.77 -0.93 -3.75
CA VAL A 1132 21.86 0.02 -3.51
C VAL A 1132 21.25 1.34 -3.07
N GLY A 1133 21.26 1.58 -1.75
CA GLY A 1133 20.71 2.80 -1.14
C GLY A 1133 21.48 4.09 -1.45
N ASP A 1134 22.75 4.00 -1.88
CA ASP A 1134 23.58 5.14 -2.31
C ASP A 1134 24.25 4.83 -3.67
N MET A 1135 23.52 5.13 -4.75
CA MET A 1135 23.98 4.91 -6.12
C MET A 1135 25.14 5.83 -6.51
N GLU A 1136 25.15 7.07 -6.04
CA GLU A 1136 26.21 8.03 -6.35
C GLU A 1136 27.54 7.58 -5.71
N GLY A 1137 27.51 7.21 -4.42
CA GLY A 1137 28.67 6.65 -3.72
C GLY A 1137 29.13 5.32 -4.31
N PHE A 1138 28.20 4.46 -4.77
CA PHE A 1138 28.54 3.23 -5.46
C PHE A 1138 29.35 3.46 -6.73
N PHE A 1139 28.92 4.38 -7.60
CA PHE A 1139 29.61 4.67 -8.86
C PHE A 1139 30.93 5.44 -8.67
N ARG A 1140 30.96 6.45 -7.78
CA ARG A 1140 32.21 7.14 -7.42
C ARG A 1140 33.23 6.19 -6.81
N GLY A 1141 32.75 5.20 -6.06
CA GLY A 1141 33.55 4.13 -5.52
C GLY A 1141 34.24 3.27 -6.58
N GLN A 1142 33.84 3.28 -7.86
CA GLN A 1142 34.52 2.50 -8.91
C GLN A 1142 35.71 3.23 -9.54
N LEU A 1143 35.87 4.52 -9.27
CA LEU A 1143 36.99 5.33 -9.78
C LEU A 1143 38.33 4.89 -9.16
N GLY A 1144 39.39 4.89 -9.97
CA GLY A 1144 40.74 4.50 -9.58
C GLY A 1144 40.99 2.99 -9.50
N LYS A 1145 40.00 2.18 -9.84
CA LYS A 1145 40.06 0.71 -9.73
C LYS A 1145 40.37 0.07 -11.08
N GLU A 1146 40.99 -1.10 -11.06
CA GLU A 1146 41.21 -1.87 -12.29
C GLU A 1146 39.85 -2.28 -12.87
N ARG A 1147 39.74 -2.23 -14.21
CA ARG A 1147 38.51 -2.53 -14.93
C ARG A 1147 38.47 -3.97 -15.44
N GLY A 1148 37.31 -4.61 -15.27
CA GLY A 1148 36.98 -5.95 -15.77
C GLY A 1148 37.22 -6.16 -17.25
N LEU A 1149 37.68 -7.36 -17.62
CA LEU A 1149 37.52 -7.86 -18.99
C LEU A 1149 36.05 -8.20 -19.23
N THR A 1150 35.30 -7.22 -19.71
CA THR A 1150 33.92 -7.36 -20.13
C THR A 1150 33.77 -6.74 -21.50
N PHE A 1151 33.19 -7.47 -22.45
CA PHE A 1151 32.76 -6.88 -23.72
C PHE A 1151 31.27 -7.07 -23.94
N GLU A 1152 30.67 -6.19 -24.72
CA GLU A 1152 29.25 -6.28 -25.06
C GLU A 1152 29.04 -6.43 -26.56
N VAL A 1153 28.08 -7.25 -26.96
CA VAL A 1153 27.60 -7.31 -28.34
C VAL A 1153 26.13 -6.92 -28.37
N SER A 1154 25.85 -5.73 -28.91
CA SER A 1154 24.54 -5.10 -28.85
C SER A 1154 23.96 -5.08 -30.25
N ASN A 1155 22.85 -5.79 -30.46
CA ASN A 1155 22.22 -5.90 -31.77
C ASN A 1155 20.93 -5.10 -31.81
N LEU A 1156 20.93 -4.01 -32.58
CA LEU A 1156 19.74 -3.21 -32.88
C LEU A 1156 18.73 -3.99 -33.75
N GLY A 1157 19.21 -4.99 -34.49
CA GLY A 1157 18.43 -5.82 -35.39
C GLY A 1157 18.37 -5.26 -36.82
N PHE A 1158 17.28 -5.58 -37.51
CA PHE A 1158 17.01 -5.18 -38.89
C PHE A 1158 16.17 -3.91 -38.90
N LEU A 1159 16.66 -2.83 -39.52
CA LEU A 1159 15.78 -1.73 -39.89
C LEU A 1159 14.94 -2.14 -41.11
N ASP A 1160 13.64 -2.34 -40.89
CA ASP A 1160 12.68 -2.82 -41.88
C ASP A 1160 12.43 -1.85 -43.04
N GLU A 1161 12.73 -2.28 -44.28
CA GLU A 1161 12.52 -1.52 -45.51
C GLU A 1161 11.07 -1.05 -45.70
N SER A 1162 10.07 -1.82 -45.22
CA SER A 1162 8.65 -1.47 -45.32
C SER A 1162 8.27 -0.26 -44.45
N LYS A 1163 9.07 0.03 -43.44
CA LYS A 1163 8.92 1.18 -42.52
C LYS A 1163 9.83 2.37 -42.90
N ILE A 1164 10.76 2.17 -43.82
CA ILE A 1164 11.77 3.15 -44.29
C ILE A 1164 11.26 3.93 -45.52
N GLY A 1165 9.95 3.90 -45.80
CA GLY A 1165 9.37 4.64 -46.92
C GLY A 1165 9.50 3.94 -48.28
N GLY A 1166 9.86 2.66 -48.33
CA GLY A 1166 9.77 1.88 -49.57
C GLY A 1166 8.30 1.66 -50.00
N PRO A 1167 8.01 1.53 -51.31
CA PRO A 1167 6.66 1.25 -51.77
C PRO A 1167 6.17 -0.07 -51.15
N ARG A 1168 5.05 -0.02 -50.43
CA ARG A 1168 4.35 -1.24 -50.00
C ARG A 1168 4.07 -2.05 -51.25
N ASN A 1169 4.51 -3.31 -51.29
CA ASN A 1169 3.98 -4.28 -52.25
C ASN A 1169 2.48 -4.38 -52.00
N ALA A 1170 1.71 -3.61 -52.76
CA ALA A 1170 0.28 -3.70 -52.83
C ALA A 1170 -0.04 -5.00 -53.58
N ASP A 1171 -0.45 -6.02 -52.84
CA ASP A 1171 -1.22 -7.10 -53.42
C ASP A 1171 -2.51 -6.50 -54.00
N SER A 1172 -2.49 -6.43 -55.34
CA SER A 1172 -3.58 -6.45 -56.30
C SER A 1172 -4.98 -5.93 -55.90
N LYS A 1173 -5.42 -4.97 -56.72
CA LYS A 1173 -6.79 -4.57 -57.10
C LYS A 1173 -7.32 -3.28 -56.49
N THR A 1174 -6.83 -2.17 -57.03
CA THR A 1174 -7.71 -1.05 -57.43
C THR A 1174 -7.03 -0.31 -58.58
N THR A 1175 -7.66 -0.37 -59.74
CA THR A 1175 -7.44 0.53 -60.87
C THR A 1175 -7.88 1.93 -60.45
N ASP A 1176 -6.96 2.88 -60.35
CA ASP A 1176 -7.29 4.28 -60.60
C ASP A 1176 -6.06 5.01 -61.15
N THR A 1177 -6.25 5.44 -62.39
CA THR A 1177 -5.36 6.27 -63.19
C THR A 1177 -5.52 7.72 -62.73
N ASP A 1178 -4.75 8.16 -61.73
CA ASP A 1178 -4.63 9.60 -61.41
C ASP A 1178 -3.39 9.98 -60.54
N ALA A 1179 -2.40 9.10 -60.39
CA ALA A 1179 -1.25 9.33 -59.49
C ALA A 1179 0.01 9.89 -60.19
N ALA A 1180 -0.13 10.82 -61.14
CA ALA A 1180 1.00 11.31 -61.95
C ALA A 1180 1.60 12.69 -61.54
N GLU A 1181 1.08 13.42 -60.54
CA GLU A 1181 1.52 14.82 -60.31
C GLU A 1181 1.86 15.26 -58.87
N LYS A 1182 2.04 14.34 -57.91
CA LYS A 1182 2.73 14.68 -56.65
C LYS A 1182 4.09 14.01 -56.64
N LYS A 1183 5.16 14.76 -56.91
CA LYS A 1183 6.55 14.36 -56.58
C LYS A 1183 6.63 14.20 -55.06
N LYS A 1184 6.17 13.06 -54.54
CA LYS A 1184 6.46 12.63 -53.18
C LYS A 1184 7.97 12.49 -53.09
N SER A 1185 8.55 13.17 -52.12
CA SER A 1185 9.94 12.97 -51.73
C SER A 1185 10.17 11.47 -51.48
N ASP A 1186 11.23 10.92 -52.07
CA ASP A 1186 11.57 9.49 -52.01
C ASP A 1186 12.75 9.31 -51.04
N TRP A 1187 12.58 9.78 -49.80
CA TRP A 1187 13.61 9.62 -48.78
C TRP A 1187 13.70 8.16 -48.38
N ARG A 1188 14.93 7.63 -48.43
CA ARG A 1188 15.25 6.26 -48.04
C ARG A 1188 16.50 6.24 -47.18
N ILE A 1189 16.53 5.32 -46.22
CA ILE A 1189 17.75 5.02 -45.45
C ILE A 1189 18.52 3.93 -46.20
N GLU A 1190 19.76 4.25 -46.56
CA GLU A 1190 20.66 3.33 -47.28
C GLU A 1190 21.53 2.51 -46.32
N GLU A 1191 21.92 3.10 -45.20
CA GLU A 1191 22.80 2.48 -44.22
C GLU A 1191 22.59 3.14 -42.85
N ALA A 1192 22.80 2.42 -41.75
CA ALA A 1192 22.81 3.00 -40.41
C ALA A 1192 23.99 2.48 -39.59
N TRP A 1193 24.45 3.29 -38.65
CA TRP A 1193 25.48 2.98 -37.65
C TRP A 1193 24.86 3.17 -36.26
N PHE A 1194 25.08 2.21 -35.38
CA PHE A 1194 24.63 2.27 -33.99
C PHE A 1194 25.85 2.24 -33.07
N SER A 1195 25.88 3.11 -32.07
CA SER A 1195 26.98 3.21 -31.11
C SER A 1195 26.52 3.76 -29.77
N GLN A 1196 27.29 3.49 -28.72
CA GLN A 1196 26.98 3.88 -27.34
C GLN A 1196 28.24 4.37 -26.63
N SER A 1197 28.17 5.37 -25.76
CA SER A 1197 29.40 5.81 -25.07
C SER A 1197 29.89 4.74 -24.09
N SER A 1198 31.20 4.52 -24.05
CA SER A 1198 31.78 3.61 -23.05
C SER A 1198 31.84 4.30 -21.68
N SER A 1199 31.31 3.67 -20.63
CA SER A 1199 31.30 4.25 -19.26
C SER A 1199 31.83 3.28 -18.20
N ILE A 1200 32.28 3.81 -17.05
CA ILE A 1200 32.98 3.05 -15.99
C ILE A 1200 32.26 1.79 -15.51
N ALA A 1201 30.94 1.83 -15.41
CA ALA A 1201 30.14 0.69 -14.95
C ALA A 1201 29.61 -0.20 -16.10
N GLY A 1202 30.05 0.02 -17.34
CA GLY A 1202 29.74 -0.80 -18.52
C GLY A 1202 30.95 -1.60 -19.06
N PRO A 1203 30.83 -2.22 -20.24
CA PRO A 1203 31.89 -3.04 -20.86
C PRO A 1203 33.09 -2.21 -21.34
N ALA A 1204 34.30 -2.80 -21.28
CA ALA A 1204 35.56 -2.13 -21.65
C ALA A 1204 35.65 -1.78 -23.13
N PHE A 1205 35.04 -2.63 -23.97
CA PHE A 1205 34.71 -2.35 -25.36
C PHE A 1205 33.36 -2.96 -25.70
N SER A 1206 32.73 -2.53 -26.77
CA SER A 1206 31.51 -3.17 -27.27
C SER A 1206 31.47 -3.19 -28.79
N VAL A 1207 30.66 -4.09 -29.33
CA VAL A 1207 30.40 -4.28 -30.76
C VAL A 1207 28.91 -4.08 -30.99
N ASN A 1208 28.56 -2.97 -31.63
CA ASN A 1208 27.19 -2.59 -31.90
C ASN A 1208 26.84 -2.96 -33.34
N VAL A 1209 25.70 -3.61 -33.53
CA VAL A 1209 25.32 -4.21 -34.81
C VAL A 1209 23.99 -3.64 -35.28
N VAL A 1210 23.94 -3.28 -36.55
CA VAL A 1210 22.72 -2.80 -37.21
C VAL A 1210 22.69 -3.32 -38.64
N THR A 1211 21.52 -3.75 -39.11
CA THR A 1211 21.33 -4.21 -40.48
C THR A 1211 20.30 -3.36 -41.20
N VAL A 1212 20.63 -2.88 -42.39
CA VAL A 1212 19.77 -2.04 -43.24
C VAL A 1212 19.88 -2.55 -44.66
N ARG A 1213 18.75 -2.83 -45.33
CA ARG A 1213 18.72 -3.30 -46.74
C ARG A 1213 19.66 -4.49 -47.04
N GLY A 1214 19.78 -5.40 -46.08
CA GLY A 1214 20.68 -6.56 -46.18
C GLY A 1214 22.15 -6.28 -45.83
N LYS A 1215 22.60 -5.02 -45.81
CA LYS A 1215 23.96 -4.65 -45.35
C LYS A 1215 24.01 -4.61 -43.83
N MET A 1216 25.00 -5.26 -43.22
CA MET A 1216 25.20 -5.28 -41.77
C MET A 1216 26.45 -4.48 -41.41
N VAL A 1217 26.31 -3.51 -40.50
CA VAL A 1217 27.42 -2.71 -39.99
C VAL A 1217 27.67 -3.07 -38.52
N LEU A 1218 28.95 -3.29 -38.19
CA LEU A 1218 29.44 -3.52 -36.84
C LEU A 1218 30.32 -2.34 -36.42
N VAL A 1219 29.90 -1.61 -35.39
CA VAL A 1219 30.69 -0.53 -34.78
C VAL A 1219 31.36 -1.05 -33.52
N VAL A 1220 32.68 -1.17 -33.56
CA VAL A 1220 33.52 -1.58 -32.43
C VAL A 1220 33.98 -0.32 -31.71
N GLN A 1221 33.72 -0.21 -30.41
CA GLN A 1221 34.05 0.99 -29.63
C GLN A 1221 34.75 0.65 -28.31
N TRP A 1222 35.67 1.50 -27.87
CA TRP A 1222 36.45 1.31 -26.65
C TRP A 1222 36.85 2.65 -26.03
N MET A 1223 37.29 2.63 -24.77
CA MET A 1223 37.83 3.83 -24.11
C MET A 1223 39.31 3.98 -24.38
N GLU A 1224 39.71 5.18 -24.78
CA GLU A 1224 41.12 5.58 -24.89
C GLU A 1224 41.85 5.36 -23.55
N ASN A 1225 43.13 4.97 -23.62
CA ASN A 1225 43.99 4.67 -22.46
C ASN A 1225 43.52 3.52 -21.54
N ILE A 1226 42.32 2.97 -21.75
CA ILE A 1226 41.82 1.77 -21.09
C ILE A 1226 42.07 0.53 -21.94
N LEU A 1227 41.95 0.60 -23.26
CA LEU A 1227 42.39 -0.48 -24.17
C LEU A 1227 43.36 0.10 -25.19
N ARG A 1228 44.37 -0.68 -25.59
CA ARG A 1228 45.33 -0.23 -26.60
C ARG A 1228 44.65 -0.22 -27.97
N ASP A 1229 44.81 0.89 -28.70
CA ASP A 1229 44.17 1.10 -30.00
C ASP A 1229 44.61 0.06 -31.04
N ASP A 1230 45.90 -0.30 -31.06
CA ASP A 1230 46.47 -1.29 -31.99
C ASP A 1230 45.85 -2.69 -31.85
N ILE A 1231 45.55 -3.11 -30.62
CA ILE A 1231 44.81 -4.36 -30.37
C ILE A 1231 43.39 -4.25 -30.92
N MET A 1232 42.68 -3.17 -30.59
CA MET A 1232 41.26 -3.05 -30.95
C MET A 1232 41.06 -2.95 -32.46
N GLU A 1233 41.95 -2.25 -33.16
CA GLU A 1233 41.97 -2.21 -34.63
C GLU A 1233 42.28 -3.57 -35.26
N ALA A 1234 43.16 -4.37 -34.65
CA ALA A 1234 43.43 -5.74 -35.11
C ALA A 1234 42.23 -6.65 -34.88
N VAL A 1235 41.54 -6.52 -33.75
CA VAL A 1235 40.32 -7.27 -33.43
C VAL A 1235 39.21 -6.96 -34.43
N THR A 1236 39.00 -5.69 -34.78
CA THR A 1236 38.01 -5.30 -35.80
C THR A 1236 38.31 -5.95 -37.15
N ARG A 1237 39.58 -5.98 -37.57
CA ARG A 1237 40.01 -6.63 -38.82
C ARG A 1237 39.82 -8.15 -38.81
N THR A 1238 40.17 -8.82 -37.71
CA THR A 1238 39.95 -10.26 -37.58
C THR A 1238 38.47 -10.61 -37.51
N LEU A 1239 37.65 -9.78 -36.84
CA LEU A 1239 36.20 -9.97 -36.78
C LEU A 1239 35.57 -9.90 -38.17
N ASP A 1240 35.96 -8.92 -38.98
CA ASP A 1240 35.52 -8.80 -40.37
C ASP A 1240 35.88 -10.04 -41.21
N THR A 1241 37.09 -10.56 -41.03
CA THR A 1241 37.57 -11.80 -41.67
C THR A 1241 36.76 -13.03 -41.22
N ASN A 1242 36.50 -13.16 -39.91
CA ASN A 1242 35.76 -14.29 -39.34
C ASN A 1242 34.30 -14.32 -39.82
N ILE A 1243 33.67 -13.15 -39.97
CA ILE A 1243 32.28 -13.07 -40.43
C ILE A 1243 32.20 -13.39 -41.93
N SER A 1244 33.12 -12.86 -42.74
CA SER A 1244 33.12 -13.08 -44.19
C SER A 1244 33.46 -14.51 -44.60
N THR A 1245 34.20 -15.27 -43.79
CA THR A 1245 34.61 -16.66 -44.08
C THR A 1245 33.72 -17.74 -43.45
N PHE A 1246 32.74 -17.35 -42.64
CA PHE A 1246 31.90 -18.31 -41.94
C PHE A 1246 30.96 -19.08 -42.89
N GLY A 1247 31.13 -20.41 -42.94
CA GLY A 1247 30.29 -21.29 -43.76
C GLY A 1247 30.75 -21.44 -45.21
N THR A 1248 31.85 -20.80 -45.62
CA THR A 1248 32.53 -21.15 -46.86
C THR A 1248 33.41 -22.37 -46.61
N GLU A 1249 33.25 -23.46 -47.38
CA GLU A 1249 34.16 -24.62 -47.28
C GLU A 1249 35.61 -24.15 -47.46
N PRO A 1250 36.58 -24.67 -46.68
CA PRO A 1250 37.98 -24.34 -46.90
C PRO A 1250 38.33 -24.80 -48.32
N LYS A 1251 38.72 -23.86 -49.19
CA LYS A 1251 39.34 -24.24 -50.47
C LYS A 1251 40.45 -25.24 -50.14
N PRO A 1252 40.47 -26.43 -50.78
CA PRO A 1252 41.50 -27.42 -50.50
C PRO A 1252 42.85 -26.75 -50.69
N LYS A 1253 43.70 -26.82 -49.66
CA LYS A 1253 45.09 -26.38 -49.74
C LYS A 1253 45.71 -27.10 -50.95
N LYS A 1254 46.08 -26.33 -51.97
CA LYS A 1254 46.95 -26.80 -53.05
C LYS A 1254 48.39 -26.82 -52.56
#